data_AF-A0A2A6CMP0-F1
#
_entry.id   AF-A0A2A6CMP0-F1
#
_cell.length_a   1.000
_cell.length_b   1.000
_cell.length_c   1.000
_cell.angle_alpha   90.00
_cell.angle_beta   90.00
_cell.angle_gamma   90.00
#
_symmetry.space_group_name_H-M   'P 1'
#
loop_
_entity.id
_entity.type
_entity.pdbx_description
1 polymer ?
#
loop_
_entity_poly.entity_id
_entity_poly.type
_entity_poly.pdbx_seq_one_letter_code
_entity_poly.pdbx_strand_id
1 'polypeptide(L)'
;MSAKAFDGKYSDVNTEEKATVSHAIIDWFKITGWVTVICGFWVFGPAVFIGMSAYLFYVKFNLALAVLAIYLCWYYYTRDWPESGCMPMDWVRDGFFYRWECEYFNYRVVKTAELPADRNYIIGSHPHGMICLGMAISFVAHASGMRELYPGLKRWTATIPGQFLWPVRREMMMCGGSGIVSKRNLEWILRQKETGQAVTIVVGGLSEMMMTAPGKHRLKLKHRHGFIKLALAEGANLVPMYHFGENDTYTPVTGICPNRLRNMQAHLTNRFGFCFPCHVGSSLLGLPWGGLVPHRVRLETVIGAPIHVEKNANPTQEEIDGLHATYCEKLIDIFEKHKTNYGIGPEERIVLVLHKFDRNDNECDPIVLKSLIIMIAQIRNNLLLDSQVEYNCSAFDPTFDWSTKGARQPIFGGICVLCGIVCIIPYLFCLVIMWRKRSVACYKMMFFLGVNDVFLLIIVCFFAGAIFATGGVFCHNPKLHFIVCMLAFVGFFASCSTCFLIALNRVIEMLHINQLAWLYEGNRPWYGMLAPIGLGVFAALCTPIAFFNSDQHIVHFDPMISNKYEYANVLHAANNIFFPMASFLLYTIMILRVRATTRKTTSRDLVRSAVNRAALVISVQCGVIVCVHMSTCVGYLALQFIPSSDILRYTAHLGWILLHGLPPFVYLAFNRSMRRSFVLMTNPASRVTTNTGPG
;
A
#
# COMPACT_ATOMS: atom_id res chain seq x y z
N MET A 1 -3.01 -16.10 -47.83
CA MET A 1 -2.68 -17.48 -47.40
C MET A 1 -2.76 -17.53 -45.89
N SER A 2 -3.73 -18.31 -45.38
CA SER A 2 -4.00 -18.73 -43.99
C SER A 2 -3.64 -17.76 -42.85
N ALA A 3 -4.64 -17.02 -42.39
CA ALA A 3 -4.65 -16.44 -41.05
C ALA A 3 -4.59 -17.59 -40.03
N LYS A 4 -3.49 -17.71 -39.28
CA LYS A 4 -3.50 -18.52 -38.06
C LYS A 4 -4.33 -17.78 -37.03
N ALA A 5 -5.63 -18.04 -37.07
CA ALA A 5 -6.53 -17.80 -35.95
C ALA A 5 -5.98 -18.55 -34.74
N PHE A 6 -5.66 -17.83 -33.67
CA PHE A 6 -5.59 -18.42 -32.35
C PHE A 6 -7.03 -18.78 -31.99
N ASP A 7 -7.43 -20.00 -32.34
CA ASP A 7 -8.76 -20.56 -32.07
C ASP A 7 -8.82 -20.96 -30.59
N GLY A 8 -8.91 -19.94 -29.73
CA GLY A 8 -9.33 -20.10 -28.34
C GLY A 8 -10.84 -19.97 -28.33
N LYS A 9 -11.55 -21.09 -28.25
CA LYS A 9 -13.01 -21.15 -28.08
C LYS A 9 -13.46 -20.12 -27.04
N TYR A 10 -14.26 -19.17 -27.50
CA TYR A 10 -15.05 -18.26 -26.68
C TYR A 10 -16.03 -19.09 -25.85
N SER A 11 -15.81 -19.14 -24.54
CA SER A 11 -16.89 -19.34 -23.58
C SER A 11 -17.47 -17.96 -23.25
N ASP A 12 -18.78 -17.85 -23.35
CA ASP A 12 -19.53 -16.71 -22.82
C ASP A 12 -19.05 -16.40 -21.40
N VAL A 13 -18.85 -15.11 -21.13
CA VAL A 13 -18.57 -14.57 -19.80
C VAL A 13 -19.84 -14.68 -18.97
N ASN A 14 -20.17 -15.91 -18.57
CA ASN A 14 -21.19 -16.27 -17.58
C ASN A 14 -20.98 -17.67 -16.98
N THR A 15 -19.85 -18.34 -17.26
CA THR A 15 -19.46 -19.54 -16.51
C THR A 15 -18.48 -19.18 -15.41
N GLU A 16 -18.96 -19.23 -14.16
CA GLU A 16 -18.15 -19.34 -12.94
C GLU A 16 -17.28 -20.61 -13.02
N GLU A 17 -16.15 -20.52 -13.72
CA GLU A 17 -15.12 -21.54 -13.61
C GLU A 17 -14.44 -21.33 -12.25
N LYS A 18 -14.67 -22.28 -11.32
CA LYS A 18 -14.05 -22.27 -9.99
C LYS A 18 -12.52 -22.24 -10.14
N ALA A 19 -11.95 -21.04 -10.08
CA ALA A 19 -10.51 -20.86 -10.07
C ALA A 19 -9.91 -21.67 -8.91
N THR A 20 -9.06 -22.65 -9.21
CA THR A 20 -8.32 -23.36 -8.16
C THR A 20 -7.39 -22.38 -7.44
N VAL A 21 -7.18 -22.59 -6.13
CA VAL A 21 -6.39 -21.71 -5.26
C VAL A 21 -5.01 -21.37 -5.85
N SER A 22 -4.40 -22.30 -6.61
CA SER A 22 -3.13 -22.08 -7.31
C SER A 22 -3.19 -21.03 -8.41
N HIS A 23 -4.27 -20.98 -9.21
CA HIS A 23 -4.43 -19.96 -10.26
C HIS A 23 -4.68 -18.58 -9.66
N ALA A 24 -5.48 -18.49 -8.59
CA ALA A 24 -5.70 -17.24 -7.86
C ALA A 24 -4.39 -16.70 -7.25
N ILE A 25 -3.52 -17.55 -6.71
CA ILE A 25 -2.21 -17.16 -6.17
C ILE A 25 -1.27 -16.69 -7.28
N ILE A 26 -1.24 -17.38 -8.42
CA ILE A 26 -0.42 -16.98 -9.57
C ILE A 26 -0.88 -15.62 -10.09
N ASP A 27 -2.19 -15.43 -10.30
CA ASP A 27 -2.75 -14.15 -10.70
C ASP A 27 -2.49 -13.05 -9.67
N TRP A 28 -2.51 -13.38 -8.37
CA TRP A 28 -2.11 -12.48 -7.30
C TRP A 28 -0.64 -12.05 -7.40
N PHE A 29 0.29 -12.98 -7.68
CA PHE A 29 1.70 -12.64 -7.93
C PHE A 29 1.89 -11.78 -9.18
N LYS A 30 1.13 -12.06 -10.25
CA LYS A 30 1.13 -11.25 -11.47
C LYS A 30 0.74 -9.79 -11.17
N ILE A 31 -0.33 -9.62 -10.41
CA ILE A 31 -0.90 -8.32 -10.03
C ILE A 31 0.01 -7.56 -9.05
N THR A 32 0.51 -8.25 -8.02
CA THR A 32 1.36 -7.64 -6.97
C THR A 32 2.73 -7.24 -7.48
N GLY A 33 3.37 -8.07 -8.31
CA GLY A 33 4.65 -7.74 -8.92
C GLY A 33 4.54 -6.47 -9.77
N TRP A 34 3.50 -6.37 -10.58
CA TRP A 34 3.27 -5.22 -11.45
C TRP A 34 2.93 -3.93 -10.67
N VAL A 35 2.01 -3.98 -9.69
CA VAL A 35 1.70 -2.81 -8.85
C VAL A 35 2.91 -2.37 -8.03
N THR A 36 3.72 -3.31 -7.54
CA THR A 36 4.96 -3.00 -6.82
C THR A 36 5.99 -2.35 -7.75
N VAL A 37 6.10 -2.81 -9.00
CA VAL A 37 7.03 -2.24 -9.99
C VAL A 37 6.59 -0.85 -10.46
N ILE A 38 5.32 -0.66 -10.81
CA ILE A 38 4.84 0.59 -11.39
C ILE A 38 4.41 1.60 -10.32
N CYS A 39 3.60 1.21 -9.34
CA CYS A 39 3.13 2.12 -8.29
C CYS A 39 4.14 2.22 -7.13
N GLY A 40 4.79 1.11 -6.77
CA GLY A 40 5.74 1.04 -5.65
C GLY A 40 6.99 1.89 -5.86
N PHE A 41 7.65 1.79 -7.02
CA PHE A 41 8.80 2.63 -7.34
C PHE A 41 8.44 4.10 -7.66
N TRP A 42 7.20 4.39 -8.06
CA TRP A 42 6.72 5.77 -8.29
C TRP A 42 6.47 6.52 -6.99
N VAL A 43 5.73 5.90 -6.05
CA VAL A 43 5.23 6.56 -4.84
C VAL A 43 6.19 6.40 -3.67
N PHE A 44 6.75 5.20 -3.49
CA PHE A 44 7.60 4.88 -2.34
C PHE A 44 9.10 4.88 -2.69
N GLY A 45 9.45 4.73 -3.97
CA GLY A 45 10.83 4.72 -4.46
C GLY A 45 11.71 5.86 -3.94
N PRO A 46 11.27 7.14 -4.02
CA PRO A 46 12.05 8.27 -3.52
C PRO A 46 12.35 8.18 -2.02
N ALA A 47 11.35 7.83 -1.20
CA ALA A 47 11.51 7.71 0.25
C ALA A 47 12.42 6.52 0.61
N VAL A 48 12.29 5.40 -0.11
CA VAL A 48 13.15 4.22 0.07
C VAL A 48 14.59 4.52 -0.34
N PHE A 49 14.82 5.18 -1.49
CA PHE A 49 16.16 5.52 -1.95
C PHE A 49 16.83 6.53 -1.01
N ILE A 50 16.15 7.63 -0.66
CA ILE A 50 16.67 8.64 0.28
C ILE A 50 16.93 8.02 1.65
N GLY A 51 15.97 7.25 2.18
CA GLY A 51 16.10 6.58 3.47
C GLY A 51 17.25 5.58 3.48
N MET A 52 17.40 4.79 2.43
CA MET A 52 18.50 3.82 2.28
C MET A 52 19.85 4.51 2.10
N SER A 53 19.95 5.58 1.31
CA SER A 53 21.19 6.35 1.15
C SER A 53 21.60 7.06 2.45
N ALA A 54 20.65 7.69 3.15
CA ALA A 54 20.90 8.31 4.46
C ALA A 54 21.33 7.28 5.49
N TYR A 55 20.72 6.10 5.46
CA TYR A 55 21.10 4.97 6.30
C TYR A 55 22.51 4.47 5.97
N LEU A 56 22.86 4.28 4.70
CA LEU A 56 24.20 3.84 4.25
C LEU A 56 25.31 4.84 4.62
N PHE A 57 25.02 6.14 4.54
CA PHE A 57 25.91 7.20 5.02
C PHE A 57 26.08 7.15 6.54
N TYR A 58 24.98 6.95 7.27
CA TYR A 58 24.99 6.83 8.72
C TYR A 58 25.78 5.60 9.22
N VAL A 59 25.67 4.44 8.55
CA VAL A 59 26.43 3.23 8.92
C VAL A 59 27.89 3.23 8.44
N LYS A 60 28.37 4.33 7.82
CA LYS A 60 29.75 4.47 7.29
C LYS A 60 30.18 3.29 6.43
N PHE A 61 29.25 2.72 5.66
CA PHE A 61 29.56 1.60 4.78
C PHE A 61 30.23 2.13 3.51
N ASN A 62 31.54 2.36 3.59
CA ASN A 62 32.34 3.07 2.59
C ASN A 62 32.24 2.48 1.18
N LEU A 63 32.06 1.15 1.05
CA LEU A 63 31.85 0.51 -0.26
C LEU A 63 30.52 0.93 -0.89
N ALA A 64 29.43 1.04 -0.12
CA ALA A 64 28.17 1.53 -0.66
C ALA A 64 28.21 3.02 -0.98
N LEU A 65 29.02 3.81 -0.26
CA LEU A 65 29.27 5.21 -0.65
C LEU A 65 30.01 5.30 -1.98
N ALA A 66 30.98 4.41 -2.25
CA ALA A 66 31.64 4.34 -3.55
C ALA A 66 30.67 3.92 -4.67
N VAL A 67 29.82 2.90 -4.44
CA VAL A 67 28.79 2.48 -5.41
C VAL A 67 27.76 3.59 -5.66
N LEU A 68 27.30 4.27 -4.59
CA LEU A 68 26.39 5.39 -4.71
C LEU A 68 27.05 6.55 -5.46
N ALA A 69 28.31 6.87 -5.18
CA ALA A 69 29.04 7.91 -5.89
C ALA A 69 29.20 7.57 -7.38
N ILE A 70 29.57 6.33 -7.73
CA ILE A 70 29.64 5.88 -9.12
C ILE A 70 28.28 6.02 -9.81
N TYR A 71 27.21 5.59 -9.16
CA TYR A 71 25.86 5.73 -9.70
C TYR A 71 25.44 7.19 -9.85
N LEU A 72 25.73 8.07 -8.88
CA LEU A 72 25.42 9.50 -8.98
C LEU A 72 26.25 10.19 -10.08
N CYS A 73 27.51 9.81 -10.25
CA CYS A 73 28.34 10.27 -11.37
C CYS A 73 27.76 9.82 -12.71
N TRP A 74 27.33 8.56 -12.82
CA TRP A 74 26.62 8.05 -13.99
C TRP A 74 25.30 8.78 -14.25
N TYR A 75 24.50 8.97 -13.21
CA TYR A 75 23.22 9.68 -13.28
C TYR A 75 23.42 11.12 -13.78
N TYR A 76 24.43 11.82 -13.24
CA TYR A 76 24.78 13.17 -13.67
C TYR A 76 25.32 13.19 -15.11
N TYR A 77 26.24 12.29 -15.45
CA TYR A 77 26.80 12.17 -16.80
C TYR A 77 25.71 11.89 -17.85
N THR A 78 24.71 11.07 -17.49
CA THR A 78 23.64 10.67 -18.40
C THR A 78 22.39 11.54 -18.28
N ARG A 79 22.39 12.62 -17.49
CA ARG A 79 21.18 13.43 -17.18
C ARG A 79 20.38 13.88 -18.40
N ASP A 80 21.05 14.14 -19.52
CA ASP A 80 20.46 14.64 -20.76
C ASP A 80 19.98 13.51 -21.71
N TRP A 81 20.31 12.25 -21.42
CA TRP A 81 19.96 11.09 -22.26
C TRP A 81 18.45 10.89 -22.47
N PRO A 82 17.56 11.16 -21.48
CA PRO A 82 16.11 11.14 -21.72
C PRO A 82 15.65 12.13 -22.80
N GLU A 83 16.47 13.13 -23.15
CA GLU A 83 16.20 14.08 -24.23
C GLU A 83 16.93 13.77 -25.56
N SER A 84 17.75 12.73 -25.62
CA SER A 84 18.61 12.48 -26.78
C SER A 84 18.99 11.02 -26.97
N GLY A 85 18.06 10.10 -26.72
CA GLY A 85 18.15 8.76 -27.28
C GLY A 85 17.74 7.56 -26.43
N CYS A 86 17.29 7.78 -25.19
CA CYS A 86 16.86 6.71 -24.28
C CYS A 86 17.85 5.52 -24.28
N MET A 87 17.44 4.32 -23.85
CA MET A 87 18.32 3.15 -23.91
C MET A 87 17.49 1.86 -24.04
N PRO A 88 16.69 1.70 -25.10
CA PRO A 88 15.80 0.54 -25.22
C PRO A 88 16.59 -0.77 -25.15
N MET A 89 16.15 -1.68 -24.28
CA MET A 89 16.76 -2.99 -24.07
C MET A 89 15.73 -4.08 -24.31
N ASP A 90 15.99 -4.96 -25.29
CA ASP A 90 15.05 -6.01 -25.67
C ASP A 90 14.72 -6.93 -24.49
N TRP A 91 15.70 -7.35 -23.70
CA TRP A 91 15.47 -8.22 -22.53
C TRP A 91 14.58 -7.58 -21.45
N VAL A 92 14.57 -6.24 -21.34
CA VAL A 92 13.64 -5.52 -20.44
C VAL A 92 12.23 -5.55 -21.03
N ARG A 93 12.11 -5.29 -22.34
CA ARG A 93 10.82 -5.29 -23.07
C ARG A 93 10.20 -6.69 -23.22
N ASP A 94 11.02 -7.74 -23.17
CA ASP A 94 10.65 -9.16 -23.11
C ASP A 94 10.41 -9.67 -21.67
N GLY A 95 10.56 -8.79 -20.67
CA GLY A 95 10.42 -9.15 -19.27
C GLY A 95 9.04 -9.72 -18.92
N PHE A 96 9.01 -10.72 -18.04
CA PHE A 96 7.80 -11.45 -17.66
C PHE A 96 6.67 -10.55 -17.12
N PHE A 97 7.00 -9.42 -16.50
CA PHE A 97 6.02 -8.44 -16.01
C PHE A 97 5.11 -7.90 -17.12
N TYR A 98 5.66 -7.60 -18.29
CA TYR A 98 4.87 -7.08 -19.40
C TYR A 98 3.95 -8.15 -20.02
N ARG A 99 4.38 -9.42 -20.01
CA ARG A 99 3.54 -10.54 -20.43
C ARG A 99 2.35 -10.71 -19.49
N TRP A 100 2.58 -10.64 -18.19
CA TRP A 100 1.52 -10.71 -17.18
C TRP A 100 0.53 -9.55 -17.30
N GLU A 101 1.01 -8.35 -17.63
CA GLU A 101 0.15 -7.19 -17.88
C GLU A 101 -0.77 -7.42 -19.09
N CYS A 102 -0.22 -7.94 -20.21
CA CYS A 102 -1.01 -8.28 -21.38
C CYS A 102 -2.09 -9.33 -21.04
N GLU A 103 -1.75 -10.35 -20.26
CA GLU A 103 -2.70 -11.38 -19.82
C GLU A 103 -3.78 -10.82 -18.87
N TYR A 104 -3.41 -9.88 -17.98
CA TYR A 104 -4.34 -9.30 -17.00
C TYR A 104 -5.48 -8.53 -17.68
N PHE A 105 -5.14 -7.66 -18.62
CA PHE A 105 -6.10 -6.82 -19.36
C PHE A 105 -6.70 -7.49 -20.59
N ASN A 106 -6.38 -8.76 -20.85
CA ASN A 106 -6.70 -9.43 -22.12
C ASN A 106 -6.33 -8.54 -23.32
N TYR A 107 -5.08 -8.10 -23.32
CA TYR A 107 -4.61 -7.01 -24.15
C TYR A 107 -4.45 -7.42 -25.62
N ARG A 108 -4.91 -6.55 -26.54
CA ARG A 108 -4.73 -6.77 -27.97
C ARG A 108 -4.48 -5.46 -28.72
N VAL A 109 -3.67 -5.55 -29.77
CA VAL A 109 -3.55 -4.49 -30.77
C VAL A 109 -4.34 -4.86 -32.03
N VAL A 110 -5.16 -3.93 -32.49
CA VAL A 110 -5.93 -4.03 -33.73
C VAL A 110 -5.24 -3.19 -34.80
N LYS A 111 -4.67 -3.88 -35.79
CA LYS A 111 -4.05 -3.28 -36.96
C LYS A 111 -5.12 -2.92 -38.00
N THR A 112 -5.24 -1.65 -38.36
CA THR A 112 -6.18 -1.20 -39.41
C THR A 112 -5.53 -0.94 -40.76
N ALA A 113 -4.23 -0.65 -40.79
CA ALA A 113 -3.44 -0.42 -41.99
C ALA A 113 -1.98 -0.82 -41.79
N GLU A 114 -1.23 -0.91 -42.90
CA GLU A 114 0.22 -1.08 -42.86
C GLU A 114 0.94 0.22 -42.47
N LEU A 115 2.04 0.07 -41.72
CA LEU A 115 2.95 1.15 -41.38
C LEU A 115 4.35 0.75 -41.88
N PRO A 116 4.68 1.02 -43.16
CA PRO A 116 5.96 0.62 -43.73
C PRO A 116 7.13 1.28 -42.99
N ALA A 117 8.21 0.53 -42.77
CA ALA A 117 9.40 1.00 -42.05
C ALA A 117 10.32 1.91 -42.89
N ASP A 118 9.91 2.30 -44.10
CA ASP A 118 10.63 3.18 -45.01
C ASP A 118 10.53 4.67 -44.60
N ARG A 119 9.68 5.01 -43.63
CA ARG A 119 9.41 6.37 -43.17
C ARG A 119 9.20 6.44 -41.67
N ASN A 120 9.20 7.65 -41.13
CA ASN A 120 9.05 7.91 -39.69
C ASN A 120 7.61 8.31 -39.34
N TYR A 121 7.21 8.03 -38.10
CA TYR A 121 5.84 8.22 -37.62
C TYR A 121 5.80 8.95 -36.28
N ILE A 122 4.87 9.88 -36.16
CA ILE A 122 4.39 10.39 -34.87
C ILE A 122 3.00 9.79 -34.62
N ILE A 123 2.93 8.94 -33.60
CA ILE A 123 1.70 8.23 -33.22
C ILE A 123 1.08 8.97 -32.04
N GLY A 124 -0.13 9.52 -32.23
CA GLY A 124 -0.84 10.18 -31.13
C GLY A 124 -1.71 9.16 -30.39
N SER A 125 -1.40 8.97 -29.11
CA SER A 125 -2.09 8.05 -28.19
C SER A 125 -3.22 8.76 -27.45
N HIS A 126 -4.42 8.15 -27.51
CA HIS A 126 -5.65 8.64 -26.91
C HIS A 126 -6.51 7.48 -26.38
N PRO A 127 -7.31 7.64 -25.32
CA PRO A 127 -7.13 8.64 -24.30
C PRO A 127 -5.85 8.37 -23.46
N HIS A 128 -5.39 9.35 -22.69
CA HIS A 128 -4.31 9.17 -21.71
C HIS A 128 -4.71 8.15 -20.62
N GLY A 129 -5.99 8.11 -20.25
CA GLY A 129 -6.41 7.38 -19.05
C GLY A 129 -5.70 7.83 -17.80
N MET A 130 -5.68 6.97 -16.79
CA MET A 130 -5.05 7.31 -15.53
C MET A 130 -3.52 7.21 -15.54
N ILE A 131 -3.00 6.12 -16.07
CA ILE A 131 -1.56 5.86 -16.11
C ILE A 131 -1.06 5.52 -17.51
N CYS A 132 -1.93 5.62 -18.52
CA CYS A 132 -1.64 5.39 -19.94
C CYS A 132 -1.09 3.98 -20.22
N LEU A 133 -1.86 2.97 -19.78
CA LEU A 133 -1.51 1.56 -19.91
C LEU A 133 -1.44 1.13 -21.36
N GLY A 134 -2.41 1.54 -22.19
CA GLY A 134 -2.48 1.17 -23.59
C GLY A 134 -1.24 1.58 -24.38
N MET A 135 -0.69 2.77 -24.12
CA MET A 135 0.58 3.20 -24.73
C MET A 135 1.75 2.37 -24.21
N ALA A 136 1.86 2.21 -22.89
CA ALA A 136 2.96 1.48 -22.27
C ALA A 136 3.01 0.04 -22.79
N ILE A 137 1.88 -0.68 -22.75
CA ILE A 137 1.80 -2.06 -23.22
C ILE A 137 2.06 -2.13 -24.73
N SER A 138 1.44 -1.28 -25.56
CA SER A 138 1.68 -1.30 -27.02
C SER A 138 3.17 -1.16 -27.37
N PHE A 139 3.82 -0.10 -26.89
CA PHE A 139 5.09 0.35 -27.46
C PHE A 139 6.31 -0.03 -26.62
N VAL A 140 6.12 -0.40 -25.34
CA VAL A 140 7.20 -0.89 -24.48
C VAL A 140 7.24 -2.42 -24.50
N ALA A 141 6.12 -3.09 -24.26
CA ALA A 141 6.10 -4.55 -24.19
C ALA A 141 6.32 -5.18 -25.56
N HIS A 142 7.13 -6.24 -25.63
CA HIS A 142 7.18 -7.11 -26.81
C HIS A 142 5.98 -8.07 -26.85
N ALA A 143 5.49 -8.46 -25.67
CA ALA A 143 4.33 -9.33 -25.51
C ALA A 143 3.01 -8.77 -26.10
N SER A 144 2.97 -7.48 -26.45
CA SER A 144 1.80 -6.85 -27.09
C SER A 144 1.56 -7.29 -28.54
N GLY A 145 2.52 -7.96 -29.18
CA GLY A 145 2.44 -8.38 -30.57
C GLY A 145 2.78 -7.28 -31.59
N MET A 146 3.19 -6.09 -31.12
CA MET A 146 3.46 -4.96 -32.01
C MET A 146 4.64 -5.19 -32.96
N ARG A 147 5.64 -5.98 -32.55
CA ARG A 147 6.82 -6.28 -33.37
C ARG A 147 6.45 -7.15 -34.58
N GLU A 148 5.52 -8.07 -34.38
CA GLU A 148 5.00 -9.00 -35.38
C GLU A 148 3.99 -8.30 -36.31
N LEU A 149 3.15 -7.43 -35.76
CA LEU A 149 2.17 -6.66 -36.53
C LEU A 149 2.82 -5.61 -37.44
N TYR A 150 3.91 -4.99 -36.99
CA TYR A 150 4.62 -3.93 -37.69
C TYR A 150 6.14 -4.20 -37.73
N PRO A 151 6.58 -5.16 -38.56
CA PRO A 151 7.99 -5.52 -38.63
C PRO A 151 8.84 -4.35 -39.14
N GLY A 152 10.02 -4.17 -38.53
CA GLY A 152 10.98 -3.13 -38.91
C GLY A 152 10.78 -1.77 -38.23
N LEU A 153 9.65 -1.53 -37.56
CA LEU A 153 9.46 -0.28 -36.81
C LEU A 153 10.25 -0.26 -35.49
N LYS A 154 11.00 0.82 -35.27
CA LYS A 154 11.62 1.14 -33.98
C LYS A 154 10.64 1.92 -33.13
N ARG A 155 10.21 1.32 -32.02
CA ARG A 155 9.17 1.86 -31.14
C ARG A 155 9.78 2.71 -30.03
N TRP A 156 9.28 3.93 -29.91
CA TRP A 156 9.64 4.90 -28.88
C TRP A 156 8.38 5.46 -28.22
N THR A 157 8.48 5.80 -26.94
CA THR A 157 7.43 6.52 -26.21
C THR A 157 8.00 7.80 -25.63
N ALA A 158 7.17 8.84 -25.57
CA ALA A 158 7.55 10.13 -24.99
C ALA A 158 6.57 10.53 -23.88
N THR A 159 7.09 10.82 -22.69
CA THR A 159 6.30 11.14 -21.50
C THR A 159 6.86 12.34 -20.73
N ILE A 160 6.14 12.83 -19.73
CA ILE A 160 6.46 14.08 -19.03
C ILE A 160 7.83 14.02 -18.31
N PRO A 161 8.56 15.14 -18.19
CA PRO A 161 9.90 15.19 -17.57
C PRO A 161 9.96 14.63 -16.14
N GLY A 162 8.89 14.81 -15.36
CA GLY A 162 8.81 14.32 -13.97
C GLY A 162 9.03 12.81 -13.83
N GLN A 163 8.84 12.04 -14.91
CA GLN A 163 9.07 10.60 -14.93
C GLN A 163 10.55 10.20 -14.79
N PHE A 164 11.48 11.13 -15.11
CA PHE A 164 12.91 10.87 -15.22
C PHE A 164 13.74 11.54 -14.11
N LEU A 165 13.08 12.13 -13.11
CA LEU A 165 13.75 12.80 -11.98
C LEU A 165 14.29 11.83 -10.92
N TRP A 166 13.77 10.59 -10.88
CA TRP A 166 14.03 9.65 -9.79
C TRP A 166 15.03 8.57 -10.20
N PRO A 167 16.10 8.35 -9.41
CA PRO A 167 17.02 7.24 -9.57
C PRO A 167 16.34 5.87 -9.72
N VAL A 168 16.96 4.96 -10.46
CA VAL A 168 16.49 3.61 -10.82
C VAL A 168 15.27 3.62 -11.74
N ARG A 169 14.27 4.41 -11.40
CA ARG A 169 13.05 4.58 -12.19
C ARG A 169 13.32 5.18 -13.55
N ARG A 170 14.17 6.22 -13.61
CA ARG A 170 14.63 6.83 -14.86
C ARG A 170 15.20 5.76 -15.81
N GLU A 171 16.08 4.91 -15.31
CA GLU A 171 16.72 3.86 -16.09
C GLU A 171 15.69 2.81 -16.55
N MET A 172 14.75 2.41 -15.70
CA MET A 172 13.66 1.50 -16.11
C MET A 172 12.84 2.06 -17.29
N MET A 173 12.51 3.35 -17.26
CA MET A 173 11.79 4.02 -18.36
C MET A 173 12.64 4.09 -19.63
N MET A 174 13.92 4.47 -19.50
CA MET A 174 14.84 4.52 -20.64
C MET A 174 15.09 3.13 -21.26
N CYS A 175 15.20 2.09 -20.43
CA CYS A 175 15.31 0.69 -20.85
C CYS A 175 14.06 0.19 -21.59
N GLY A 176 12.89 0.72 -21.23
CA GLY A 176 11.66 0.51 -22.00
C GLY A 176 11.62 1.29 -23.33
N GLY A 177 12.58 2.18 -23.58
CA GLY A 177 12.61 3.11 -24.73
C GLY A 177 11.66 4.31 -24.57
N SER A 178 11.39 4.70 -23.33
CA SER A 178 10.67 5.93 -23.00
C SER A 178 11.64 7.09 -22.80
N GLY A 179 11.33 8.24 -23.40
CA GLY A 179 12.07 9.50 -23.23
C GLY A 179 11.16 10.67 -22.83
N ILE A 180 11.74 11.85 -22.70
CA ILE A 180 11.01 13.07 -22.37
C ILE A 180 10.23 13.55 -23.61
N VAL A 181 8.99 13.99 -23.41
CA VAL A 181 8.19 14.69 -24.42
C VAL A 181 8.67 16.14 -24.58
N SER A 182 9.86 16.32 -25.14
CA SER A 182 10.43 17.61 -25.52
C SER A 182 10.74 17.65 -27.01
N LYS A 183 10.68 18.84 -27.62
CA LYS A 183 10.99 19.04 -29.04
C LYS A 183 12.34 18.42 -29.40
N ARG A 184 13.36 18.64 -28.54
CA ARG A 184 14.72 18.11 -28.70
C ARG A 184 14.75 16.59 -28.82
N ASN A 185 14.05 15.88 -27.94
CA ASN A 185 14.02 14.41 -27.97
C ASN A 185 13.30 13.88 -29.20
N LEU A 186 12.16 14.48 -29.53
CA LEU A 186 11.38 14.04 -30.68
C LEU A 186 12.12 14.29 -32.01
N GLU A 187 12.78 15.44 -32.16
CA GLU A 187 13.66 15.71 -33.31
C GLU A 187 14.83 14.72 -33.34
N TRP A 188 15.45 14.41 -32.19
CA TRP A 188 16.53 13.42 -32.14
C TRP A 188 16.06 12.05 -32.64
N ILE A 189 14.87 11.59 -32.20
CA ILE A 189 14.31 10.30 -32.63
C ILE A 189 14.00 10.32 -34.13
N LEU A 190 13.40 11.39 -34.64
CA LEU A 190 12.97 11.47 -36.04
C LEU A 190 14.12 11.71 -37.03
N ARG A 191 15.26 12.22 -36.56
CA ARG A 191 16.47 12.49 -37.38
C ARG A 191 17.53 11.39 -37.31
N GLN A 192 17.17 10.21 -36.80
CA GLN A 192 18.07 9.05 -36.87
C GLN A 192 18.38 8.68 -38.33
N LYS A 193 19.56 8.09 -38.55
CA LYS A 193 20.01 7.69 -39.90
C LYS A 193 19.11 6.65 -40.54
N GLU A 194 18.52 5.78 -39.73
CA GLU A 194 17.60 4.73 -40.16
C GLU A 194 16.16 5.23 -40.09
N THR A 195 15.38 4.95 -41.12
CA THR A 195 13.93 5.17 -41.17
C THR A 195 13.19 4.13 -40.33
N GLY A 196 11.87 4.27 -40.20
CA GLY A 196 11.05 3.37 -39.39
C GLY A 196 10.97 3.77 -37.92
N GLN A 197 11.31 5.02 -37.58
CA GLN A 197 11.18 5.54 -36.22
C GLN A 197 9.72 5.86 -35.93
N ALA A 198 9.11 5.15 -34.97
CA ALA A 198 7.73 5.36 -34.54
C ALA A 198 7.71 5.88 -33.10
N VAL A 199 7.51 7.18 -32.93
CA VAL A 199 7.43 7.83 -31.62
C VAL A 199 5.98 8.06 -31.21
N THR A 200 5.60 7.53 -30.05
CA THR A 200 4.26 7.63 -29.50
C THR A 200 4.18 8.72 -28.45
N ILE A 201 3.19 9.60 -28.58
CA ILE A 201 2.99 10.77 -27.72
C ILE A 201 1.56 10.78 -27.20
N VAL A 202 1.39 10.97 -25.89
CA VAL A 202 0.07 11.19 -25.30
C VAL A 202 -0.30 12.67 -25.41
N VAL A 203 -1.08 13.01 -26.43
CA VAL A 203 -1.31 14.41 -26.83
C VAL A 203 -2.06 15.20 -25.75
N GLY A 204 -3.04 14.58 -25.10
CA GLY A 204 -3.82 15.22 -24.05
C GLY A 204 -3.08 15.43 -22.73
N GLY A 205 -2.08 14.58 -22.45
CA GLY A 205 -1.21 14.65 -21.27
C GLY A 205 -1.97 14.68 -19.94
N LEU A 206 -1.39 15.37 -18.95
CA LEU A 206 -1.98 15.54 -17.60
C LEU A 206 -3.38 16.16 -17.60
N SER A 207 -3.75 16.92 -18.64
CA SER A 207 -5.11 17.50 -18.71
C SER A 207 -6.16 16.44 -18.94
N GLU A 208 -5.85 15.46 -19.79
CA GLU A 208 -6.76 14.37 -20.12
C GLU A 208 -6.84 13.35 -18.99
N MET A 209 -5.71 13.04 -18.34
CA MET A 209 -5.66 12.24 -17.12
C MET A 209 -6.64 12.76 -16.05
N MET A 210 -6.69 14.08 -15.86
CA MET A 210 -7.57 14.73 -14.87
C MET A 210 -9.06 14.71 -15.26
N MET A 211 -9.39 14.33 -16.50
CA MET A 211 -10.76 14.20 -17.00
C MET A 211 -11.18 12.74 -17.17
N THR A 212 -10.27 11.79 -16.89
CA THR A 212 -10.51 10.36 -16.96
C THR A 212 -11.64 9.95 -16.03
N ALA A 213 -12.60 9.22 -16.57
CA ALA A 213 -13.65 8.57 -15.81
C ALA A 213 -14.23 7.40 -16.61
N PRO A 214 -14.72 6.35 -15.92
CA PRO A 214 -15.33 5.20 -16.58
C PRO A 214 -16.47 5.61 -17.51
N GLY A 215 -16.52 5.01 -18.70
CA GLY A 215 -17.53 5.25 -19.72
C GLY A 215 -17.51 6.64 -20.36
N LYS A 216 -16.50 7.48 -20.11
CA LYS A 216 -16.40 8.83 -20.71
C LYS A 216 -15.26 8.88 -21.75
N HIS A 217 -15.54 9.46 -22.92
CA HIS A 217 -14.60 9.51 -24.06
C HIS A 217 -14.17 10.95 -24.41
N ARG A 218 -13.58 11.65 -23.43
CA ARG A 218 -13.22 13.07 -23.55
C ARG A 218 -11.73 13.24 -23.86
N LEU A 219 -11.41 13.97 -24.94
CA LEU A 219 -10.04 14.15 -25.40
C LEU A 219 -9.61 15.61 -25.44
N LYS A 220 -8.39 15.89 -24.99
CA LYS A 220 -7.79 17.23 -25.00
C LYS A 220 -6.95 17.44 -26.25
N LEU A 221 -7.61 17.53 -27.41
CA LEU A 221 -6.94 17.60 -28.72
C LEU A 221 -7.12 18.93 -29.46
N LYS A 222 -8.24 19.65 -29.27
CA LYS A 222 -8.67 20.79 -30.11
C LYS A 222 -7.65 21.93 -30.29
N HIS A 223 -6.81 22.20 -29.30
CA HIS A 223 -5.77 23.25 -29.34
C HIS A 223 -4.34 22.70 -29.24
N ARG A 224 -4.15 21.39 -29.48
CA ARG A 224 -2.84 20.74 -29.37
C ARG A 224 -2.17 20.61 -30.74
N HIS A 225 -1.72 21.73 -31.30
CA HIS A 225 -1.10 21.75 -32.64
C HIS A 225 0.41 21.40 -32.65
N GLY A 226 1.04 21.30 -31.48
CA GLY A 226 2.51 21.16 -31.39
C GLY A 226 3.07 19.90 -32.06
N PHE A 227 2.38 18.77 -31.96
CA PHE A 227 2.81 17.52 -32.61
C PHE A 227 2.57 17.53 -34.12
N ILE A 228 1.54 18.25 -34.60
CA ILE A 228 1.27 18.46 -36.02
C ILE A 228 2.36 19.33 -36.64
N LYS A 229 2.69 20.45 -35.98
CA LYS A 229 3.79 21.32 -36.40
C LYS A 229 5.12 20.57 -36.48
N LEU A 230 5.38 19.67 -35.53
CA LEU A 230 6.58 18.84 -35.54
C LEU A 230 6.56 17.81 -36.68
N ALA A 231 5.42 17.17 -36.92
CA ALA A 231 5.25 16.23 -38.04
C ALA A 231 5.57 16.88 -39.39
N LEU A 232 5.04 18.08 -39.63
CA LEU A 232 5.32 18.89 -40.82
C LEU A 232 6.80 19.26 -40.91
N ALA A 233 7.39 19.75 -39.81
CA ALA A 233 8.79 20.18 -39.79
C ALA A 233 9.76 19.03 -40.09
N GLU A 234 9.47 17.81 -39.63
CA GLU A 234 10.35 16.65 -39.83
C GLU A 234 9.96 15.77 -41.03
N GLY A 235 8.75 15.94 -41.59
CA GLY A 235 8.20 15.05 -42.63
C GLY A 235 7.79 13.68 -42.08
N ALA A 236 7.37 13.61 -40.82
CA ALA A 236 6.94 12.37 -40.18
C ALA A 236 5.43 12.16 -40.36
N ASN A 237 5.03 10.98 -40.82
CA ASN A 237 3.62 10.65 -41.01
C ASN A 237 2.90 10.62 -39.65
N LEU A 238 1.65 11.08 -39.62
CA LEU A 238 0.83 11.07 -38.40
C LEU A 238 -0.02 9.81 -38.34
N VAL A 239 -0.11 9.19 -37.17
CA VAL A 239 -0.98 8.01 -36.97
C VAL A 239 -1.91 8.27 -35.78
N PRO A 240 -3.23 8.34 -35.98
CA PRO A 240 -4.19 8.36 -34.89
C PRO A 240 -4.32 6.98 -34.26
N MET A 241 -4.40 6.92 -32.93
CA MET A 241 -4.53 5.69 -32.17
C MET A 241 -5.49 5.88 -31.00
N TYR A 242 -6.35 4.89 -30.77
CA TYR A 242 -7.34 4.90 -29.68
C TYR A 242 -7.24 3.65 -28.79
N HIS A 243 -7.28 3.84 -27.47
CA HIS A 243 -7.25 2.80 -26.44
C HIS A 243 -8.66 2.61 -25.84
N PHE A 244 -9.33 1.53 -26.20
CA PHE A 244 -10.63 1.16 -25.63
C PHE A 244 -10.46 0.46 -24.28
N GLY A 245 -11.24 0.85 -23.27
CA GLY A 245 -11.15 0.36 -21.89
C GLY A 245 -10.18 1.15 -20.99
N GLU A 246 -9.34 2.01 -21.57
CA GLU A 246 -8.29 2.75 -20.84
C GLU A 246 -8.85 3.64 -19.71
N ASN A 247 -9.98 4.31 -19.95
CA ASN A 247 -10.63 5.18 -18.96
C ASN A 247 -11.37 4.40 -17.85
N ASP A 248 -11.60 3.10 -18.04
CA ASP A 248 -12.30 2.23 -17.10
C ASP A 248 -11.32 1.53 -16.13
N THR A 249 -10.00 1.70 -16.35
CA THR A 249 -8.94 1.07 -15.55
C THR A 249 -8.90 1.57 -14.10
N TYR A 250 -9.44 2.75 -13.82
CA TYR A 250 -9.51 3.32 -12.48
C TYR A 250 -10.74 4.21 -12.33
N THR A 251 -11.27 4.25 -11.12
CA THR A 251 -12.37 5.15 -10.76
C THR A 251 -11.83 6.43 -10.12
N PRO A 252 -12.13 7.63 -10.64
CA PRO A 252 -11.66 8.88 -10.05
C PRO A 252 -12.32 9.16 -8.70
N VAL A 253 -11.49 9.47 -7.70
CA VAL A 253 -11.94 9.83 -6.35
C VAL A 253 -12.69 11.15 -6.31
N THR A 254 -12.15 12.14 -7.02
CA THR A 254 -12.63 13.52 -6.95
C THR A 254 -13.84 13.75 -7.87
N GLY A 255 -14.32 12.68 -8.53
CA GLY A 255 -15.37 12.71 -9.54
C GLY A 255 -14.94 13.38 -10.84
N ILE A 256 -15.91 13.77 -11.67
CA ILE A 256 -15.75 14.66 -12.86
C ILE A 256 -16.12 16.12 -12.51
N CYS A 257 -16.67 16.36 -11.32
CA CYS A 257 -17.17 17.67 -10.89
C CYS A 257 -16.08 18.58 -10.30
N PRO A 258 -16.21 19.91 -10.42
CA PRO A 258 -15.41 20.88 -9.68
C PRO A 258 -15.78 20.87 -8.19
N ASN A 259 -14.85 20.49 -7.32
CA ASN A 259 -14.99 20.62 -5.86
C ASN A 259 -13.66 21.13 -5.25
N ARG A 260 -13.67 21.53 -3.98
CA ARG A 260 -12.48 22.08 -3.30
C ARG A 260 -11.29 21.12 -3.38
N LEU A 261 -11.53 19.81 -3.24
CA LEU A 261 -10.50 18.77 -3.27
C LEU A 261 -9.86 18.63 -4.66
N ARG A 262 -10.67 18.69 -5.72
CA ARG A 262 -10.19 18.67 -7.11
C ARG A 262 -9.47 19.96 -7.49
N ASN A 263 -9.95 21.11 -7.03
CA ASN A 263 -9.27 22.39 -7.26
C ASN A 263 -7.89 22.39 -6.61
N MET A 264 -7.77 21.81 -5.40
CA MET A 264 -6.50 21.58 -4.74
C MET A 264 -5.62 20.58 -5.53
N GLN A 265 -6.16 19.43 -5.95
CA GLN A 265 -5.44 18.45 -6.77
C GLN A 265 -4.92 19.09 -8.08
N ALA A 266 -5.75 19.89 -8.76
CA ALA A 266 -5.39 20.60 -9.98
C ALA A 266 -4.31 21.67 -9.72
N HIS A 267 -4.40 22.42 -8.62
CA HIS A 267 -3.39 23.39 -8.23
C HIS A 267 -2.04 22.72 -7.96
N LEU A 268 -2.03 21.66 -7.16
CA LEU A 268 -0.82 20.88 -6.85
C LEU A 268 -0.23 20.24 -8.13
N THR A 269 -1.07 19.66 -8.98
CA THR A 269 -0.65 19.04 -10.25
C THR A 269 0.01 20.06 -11.17
N ASN A 270 -0.57 21.25 -11.29
CA ASN A 270 0.01 22.32 -12.11
C ASN A 270 1.30 22.90 -11.50
N ARG A 271 1.40 22.97 -10.17
CA ARG A 271 2.56 23.55 -9.47
C ARG A 271 3.79 22.66 -9.50
N PHE A 272 3.58 21.35 -9.36
CA PHE A 272 4.66 20.38 -9.23
C PHE A 272 4.89 19.53 -10.48
N GLY A 273 4.01 19.63 -11.49
CA GLY A 273 4.16 18.91 -12.76
C GLY A 273 3.93 17.39 -12.66
N PHE A 274 3.31 16.92 -11.57
CA PHE A 274 2.92 15.52 -11.37
C PHE A 274 1.52 15.43 -10.75
N CYS A 275 0.72 14.45 -11.17
CA CYS A 275 -0.62 14.23 -10.61
C CYS A 275 -0.53 13.43 -9.31
N PHE A 276 -1.16 13.91 -8.24
CA PHE A 276 -1.39 13.11 -7.05
C PHE A 276 -2.49 12.08 -7.34
N PRO A 277 -2.25 10.77 -7.18
CA PRO A 277 -3.19 9.73 -7.55
C PRO A 277 -4.37 9.68 -6.57
N CYS A 278 -5.38 10.50 -6.81
CA CYS A 278 -6.69 10.40 -6.19
C CYS A 278 -7.59 9.51 -7.07
N HIS A 279 -7.25 8.24 -7.20
CA HIS A 279 -7.99 7.28 -8.04
C HIS A 279 -8.03 5.93 -7.34
N VAL A 280 -9.13 5.21 -7.52
CA VAL A 280 -9.40 3.93 -6.86
C VAL A 280 -9.44 2.85 -7.93
N GLY A 281 -8.61 1.84 -7.76
CA GLY A 281 -8.70 0.59 -8.51
C GLY A 281 -9.12 -0.56 -7.60
N SER A 282 -8.82 -1.79 -7.99
CA SER A 282 -9.04 -3.02 -7.24
C SER A 282 -8.09 -3.17 -6.03
N SER A 283 -8.50 -3.99 -5.06
CA SER A 283 -7.66 -4.38 -3.94
C SER A 283 -6.54 -5.34 -4.37
N LEU A 284 -5.37 -5.20 -3.75
CA LEU A 284 -4.27 -6.16 -3.89
C LEU A 284 -4.64 -7.55 -3.36
N LEU A 285 -5.54 -7.65 -2.37
CA LEU A 285 -5.91 -8.90 -1.70
C LEU A 285 -7.29 -9.42 -2.15
N GLY A 286 -7.87 -8.90 -3.24
CA GLY A 286 -9.21 -9.28 -3.68
C GLY A 286 -10.34 -8.84 -2.75
N LEU A 287 -10.07 -7.87 -1.85
CA LEU A 287 -11.06 -7.31 -0.93
C LEU A 287 -12.08 -6.43 -1.68
N PRO A 288 -13.33 -6.33 -1.19
CA PRO A 288 -14.41 -5.58 -1.86
C PRO A 288 -14.24 -4.05 -1.84
N TRP A 289 -13.18 -3.53 -1.21
CA TRP A 289 -12.84 -2.12 -1.15
C TRP A 289 -11.51 -1.83 -1.87
N GLY A 290 -11.49 -0.73 -2.62
CA GLY A 290 -10.48 -0.48 -3.64
C GLY A 290 -9.03 -0.27 -3.18
N GLY A 291 -8.11 -0.24 -4.14
CA GLY A 291 -6.66 -0.19 -3.95
C GLY A 291 -5.91 0.40 -5.16
N LEU A 292 -4.60 0.17 -5.22
CA LEU A 292 -3.72 0.70 -6.29
C LEU A 292 -3.71 -0.17 -7.56
N VAL A 293 -4.32 -1.36 -7.53
CA VAL A 293 -4.39 -2.27 -8.68
C VAL A 293 -5.42 -1.72 -9.66
N PRO A 294 -5.18 -1.60 -10.97
CA PRO A 294 -6.21 -1.24 -11.94
C PRO A 294 -7.42 -2.19 -11.89
N HIS A 295 -8.59 -1.73 -12.34
CA HIS A 295 -9.71 -2.63 -12.60
C HIS A 295 -9.37 -3.56 -13.77
N ARG A 296 -9.79 -4.82 -13.66
CA ARG A 296 -9.60 -5.79 -14.74
C ARG A 296 -10.63 -5.50 -15.83
N VAL A 297 -10.18 -4.75 -16.84
CA VAL A 297 -10.97 -4.38 -18.01
C VAL A 297 -10.30 -4.90 -19.27
N ARG A 298 -11.10 -5.18 -20.32
CA ARG A 298 -10.55 -5.50 -21.63
C ARG A 298 -9.93 -4.24 -22.21
N LEU A 299 -8.61 -4.24 -22.38
CA LEU A 299 -7.87 -3.10 -22.92
C LEU A 299 -7.41 -3.43 -24.34
N GLU A 300 -7.88 -2.67 -25.32
CA GLU A 300 -7.45 -2.86 -26.71
C GLU A 300 -7.05 -1.56 -27.37
N THR A 301 -6.00 -1.63 -28.19
CA THR A 301 -5.46 -0.49 -28.91
C THR A 301 -5.73 -0.62 -30.38
N VAL A 302 -6.48 0.31 -30.96
CA VAL A 302 -6.72 0.39 -32.40
C VAL A 302 -5.78 1.42 -33.00
N ILE A 303 -4.91 0.96 -33.90
CA ILE A 303 -3.95 1.82 -34.60
C ILE A 303 -4.52 2.14 -35.99
N GLY A 304 -4.69 3.43 -36.25
CA GLY A 304 -5.23 3.97 -37.49
C GLY A 304 -4.33 3.87 -38.71
N ALA A 305 -4.87 4.28 -39.86
CA ALA A 305 -4.11 4.47 -41.08
C ALA A 305 -3.16 5.68 -40.97
N PRO A 306 -1.96 5.62 -41.57
CA PRO A 306 -1.04 6.74 -41.58
C PRO A 306 -1.58 7.88 -42.46
N ILE A 307 -1.52 9.09 -41.93
CA ILE A 307 -1.75 10.33 -42.67
C ILE A 307 -0.40 10.78 -43.20
N HIS A 308 -0.29 10.86 -44.52
CA HIS A 308 0.94 11.31 -45.16
C HIS A 308 1.20 12.78 -44.87
N VAL A 309 2.45 13.11 -44.54
CA VAL A 309 2.88 14.47 -44.25
C VAL A 309 4.07 14.80 -45.14
N GLU A 310 3.93 15.84 -45.95
CA GLU A 310 5.04 16.41 -46.71
C GLU A 310 5.87 17.32 -45.81
N LYS A 311 7.20 17.24 -45.94
CA LYS A 311 8.11 17.99 -45.08
C LYS A 311 8.06 19.47 -45.44
N ASN A 312 7.63 20.31 -44.50
CA ASN A 312 7.70 21.75 -44.57
C ASN A 312 8.34 22.28 -43.29
N ALA A 313 9.56 22.84 -43.39
CA ALA A 313 10.31 23.33 -42.23
C ALA A 313 9.66 24.53 -41.54
N ASN A 314 8.86 25.31 -42.27
CA ASN A 314 8.18 26.51 -41.78
C ASN A 314 6.70 26.46 -42.19
N PRO A 315 5.90 25.54 -41.61
CA PRO A 315 4.51 25.38 -41.97
C PRO A 315 3.70 26.60 -41.52
N THR A 316 2.79 27.03 -42.39
CA THR A 316 1.81 28.07 -42.12
C THR A 316 0.77 27.58 -41.11
N GLN A 317 0.08 28.51 -40.44
CA GLN A 317 -0.96 28.13 -39.48
C GLN A 317 -2.13 27.39 -40.17
N GLU A 318 -2.46 27.75 -41.41
CA GLU A 318 -3.50 27.08 -42.20
C GLU A 318 -3.17 25.62 -42.52
N GLU A 319 -1.92 25.32 -42.91
CA GLU A 319 -1.46 23.93 -43.11
C GLU A 319 -1.52 23.13 -41.81
N ILE A 320 -1.12 23.74 -40.69
CA ILE A 320 -1.17 23.11 -39.36
C ILE A 320 -2.62 22.80 -38.97
N ASP A 321 -3.54 23.75 -39.17
CA ASP A 321 -4.94 23.60 -38.79
C ASP A 321 -5.67 22.60 -39.70
N GLY A 322 -5.40 22.62 -41.00
CA GLY A 322 -5.94 21.65 -41.97
C GLY A 322 -5.50 20.21 -41.69
N LEU A 323 -4.20 20.01 -41.42
CA LEU A 323 -3.68 18.69 -41.06
C LEU A 323 -4.19 18.24 -39.67
N HIS A 324 -4.31 19.15 -38.72
CA HIS A 324 -4.91 18.86 -37.41
C HIS A 324 -6.37 18.45 -37.51
N ALA A 325 -7.16 19.13 -38.34
CA ALA A 325 -8.56 18.77 -38.60
C ALA A 325 -8.68 17.37 -39.21
N THR A 326 -7.85 17.07 -40.22
CA THR A 326 -7.77 15.74 -40.83
C THR A 326 -7.40 14.67 -39.81
N TYR A 327 -6.43 14.95 -38.93
CA TYR A 327 -6.06 14.05 -37.84
C TYR A 327 -7.22 13.79 -36.87
N CYS A 328 -7.97 14.83 -36.48
CA CYS A 328 -9.13 14.70 -35.60
C CYS A 328 -10.24 13.87 -36.25
N GLU A 329 -10.53 14.11 -37.54
CA GLU A 329 -11.51 13.34 -38.32
C GLU A 329 -11.14 11.85 -38.33
N LYS A 330 -9.89 11.51 -38.69
CA LYS A 330 -9.43 10.12 -38.71
C LYS A 330 -9.47 9.45 -37.34
N LEU A 331 -9.20 10.19 -36.26
CA LEU A 331 -9.33 9.66 -34.90
C LEU A 331 -10.79 9.37 -34.53
N ILE A 332 -11.71 10.27 -34.91
CA ILE A 332 -13.15 10.08 -34.71
C ILE A 332 -13.64 8.88 -35.52
N ASP A 333 -13.23 8.74 -36.78
CA ASP A 333 -13.57 7.60 -37.64
C ASP A 333 -13.18 6.26 -37.00
N ILE A 334 -11.98 6.18 -36.42
CA ILE A 334 -11.49 4.98 -35.72
C ILE A 334 -12.40 4.65 -34.54
N PHE A 335 -12.76 5.66 -33.75
CA PHE A 335 -13.66 5.46 -32.63
C PHE A 335 -15.03 4.98 -33.09
N GLU A 336 -15.67 5.70 -34.02
CA GLU A 336 -17.01 5.39 -34.52
C GLU A 336 -17.10 3.99 -35.13
N LYS A 337 -16.09 3.58 -35.90
CA LYS A 337 -16.06 2.26 -36.55
C LYS A 337 -15.91 1.10 -35.58
N HIS A 338 -15.24 1.33 -34.45
CA HIS A 338 -14.86 0.25 -33.54
C HIS A 338 -15.63 0.24 -32.21
N LYS A 339 -16.30 1.34 -31.82
CA LYS A 339 -16.93 1.51 -30.49
C LYS A 339 -17.92 0.40 -30.11
N THR A 340 -18.72 -0.09 -31.07
CA THR A 340 -19.72 -1.15 -30.81
C THR A 340 -19.08 -2.48 -30.42
N ASN A 341 -17.85 -2.77 -30.85
CA ASN A 341 -17.12 -3.98 -30.49
C ASN A 341 -16.70 -4.00 -29.01
N TYR A 342 -16.79 -2.85 -28.33
CA TYR A 342 -16.38 -2.64 -26.94
C TYR A 342 -17.56 -2.32 -26.03
N GLY A 343 -18.79 -2.58 -26.48
CA GLY A 343 -20.00 -2.34 -25.68
C GLY A 343 -20.38 -0.87 -25.52
N ILE A 344 -19.79 0.02 -26.32
CA ILE A 344 -20.13 1.45 -26.34
C ILE A 344 -21.34 1.65 -27.26
N GLY A 345 -22.36 2.36 -26.75
CA GLY A 345 -23.60 2.60 -27.46
C GLY A 345 -23.43 3.40 -28.77
N PRO A 346 -24.33 3.23 -29.75
CA PRO A 346 -24.26 3.92 -31.02
C PRO A 346 -24.39 5.44 -30.90
N GLU A 347 -24.94 5.97 -29.80
CA GLU A 347 -25.12 7.41 -29.54
C GLU A 347 -23.89 8.07 -28.90
N GLU A 348 -23.02 7.31 -28.25
CA GLU A 348 -21.81 7.85 -27.61
C GLU A 348 -20.82 8.34 -28.67
N ARG A 349 -20.16 9.47 -28.39
CA ARG A 349 -19.20 10.13 -29.30
C ARG A 349 -17.96 10.58 -28.52
N ILE A 350 -16.84 10.73 -29.23
CA ILE A 350 -15.68 11.45 -28.69
C ILE A 350 -16.05 12.93 -28.49
N VAL A 351 -15.74 13.46 -27.31
CA VAL A 351 -15.89 14.90 -27.01
C VAL A 351 -14.53 15.58 -27.00
N LEU A 352 -14.28 16.46 -27.96
CA LEU A 352 -13.06 17.27 -28.04
C LEU A 352 -13.20 18.55 -27.19
N VAL A 353 -12.57 18.57 -26.02
CA VAL A 353 -12.81 19.61 -25.00
C VAL A 353 -11.90 20.85 -25.14
N LEU A 354 -12.51 22.05 -25.09
CA LEU A 354 -11.87 23.37 -25.20
C LEU A 354 -11.12 23.81 -23.93
N HIS A 355 -11.71 23.60 -22.76
CA HIS A 355 -11.09 23.88 -21.45
C HIS A 355 -10.87 22.57 -20.67
N LYS A 356 -10.18 22.64 -19.52
CA LYS A 356 -10.05 21.48 -18.61
C LYS A 356 -11.40 21.11 -17.97
N PHE A 357 -12.33 22.07 -17.97
CA PHE A 357 -13.65 21.99 -17.35
C PHE A 357 -14.64 22.69 -18.27
N ASP A 358 -15.69 22.00 -18.70
CA ASP A 358 -16.86 22.66 -19.27
C ASP A 358 -17.73 23.16 -18.12
N ARG A 359 -18.19 24.43 -18.15
CA ARG A 359 -19.01 25.00 -17.07
C ARG A 359 -20.41 24.36 -16.99
N ASN A 360 -20.80 23.60 -18.02
CA ASN A 360 -22.10 22.96 -18.13
C ASN A 360 -22.13 21.50 -17.62
N ASP A 361 -21.00 20.91 -17.20
CA ASP A 361 -20.94 19.57 -16.57
C ASP A 361 -21.38 19.63 -15.09
N ASN A 362 -22.62 20.08 -14.84
CA ASN A 362 -23.21 20.14 -13.49
C ASN A 362 -23.92 18.84 -13.07
N GLU A 363 -23.98 17.82 -13.94
CA GLU A 363 -24.58 16.53 -13.59
C GLU A 363 -23.55 15.64 -12.87
N CYS A 364 -23.68 15.59 -11.54
CA CYS A 364 -23.01 14.59 -10.71
C CYS A 364 -23.56 13.20 -11.04
N ASP A 365 -22.77 12.39 -11.74
CA ASP A 365 -23.10 10.98 -11.97
C ASP A 365 -23.28 10.25 -10.62
N PRO A 366 -24.43 9.62 -10.31
CA PRO A 366 -24.70 9.01 -9.01
C PRO A 366 -23.70 7.89 -8.64
N ILE A 367 -23.01 7.31 -9.63
CA ILE A 367 -21.91 6.36 -9.43
C ILE A 367 -20.74 7.02 -8.67
N VAL A 368 -20.47 8.30 -8.91
CA VAL A 368 -19.39 9.07 -8.26
C VAL A 368 -19.72 9.41 -6.81
N LEU A 369 -20.99 9.64 -6.46
CA LEU A 369 -21.39 9.87 -5.06
C LEU A 369 -21.18 8.60 -4.22
N LYS A 370 -21.45 7.41 -4.81
CA LYS A 370 -21.11 6.11 -4.22
C LYS A 370 -19.60 5.93 -4.05
N SER A 371 -18.80 6.31 -5.04
CA SER A 371 -17.33 6.25 -4.96
C SER A 371 -16.71 7.30 -4.02
N LEU A 372 -17.35 8.46 -3.84
CA LEU A 372 -16.96 9.49 -2.88
C LEU A 372 -17.21 8.99 -1.45
N ILE A 373 -18.33 8.31 -1.20
CA ILE A 373 -18.61 7.62 0.07
C ILE A 373 -17.57 6.51 0.31
N ILE A 374 -17.21 5.75 -0.74
CA ILE A 374 -16.20 4.67 -0.66
C ILE A 374 -14.78 5.21 -0.46
N MET A 375 -14.40 6.37 -1.02
CA MET A 375 -13.06 6.93 -0.83
C MET A 375 -12.92 7.78 0.44
N ILE A 376 -14.00 8.40 0.93
CA ILE A 376 -14.05 8.91 2.31
C ILE A 376 -13.80 7.76 3.32
N ALA A 377 -14.05 6.51 2.94
CA ALA A 377 -13.66 5.33 3.71
C ALA A 377 -12.20 4.84 3.52
N GLN A 378 -11.44 5.33 2.54
CA GLN A 378 -10.07 4.82 2.21
C GLN A 378 -8.93 5.55 2.91
N ILE A 379 -9.14 6.81 3.29
CA ILE A 379 -8.50 7.38 4.47
C ILE A 379 -9.68 7.67 5.37
N ARG A 380 -10.13 6.67 6.13
CA ARG A 380 -11.01 6.89 7.28
C ARG A 380 -10.26 7.80 8.23
N ASN A 381 -10.18 9.10 7.93
CA ASN A 381 -9.56 10.09 8.80
C ASN A 381 -10.47 10.14 10.03
N ASN A 382 -10.24 9.19 10.92
CA ASN A 382 -11.11 8.90 12.04
C ASN A 382 -11.11 10.10 13.01
N LEU A 383 -10.19 11.05 12.86
CA LEU A 383 -10.27 12.37 13.52
C LEU A 383 -11.53 13.16 13.14
N LEU A 384 -12.17 12.85 12.01
CA LEU A 384 -13.41 13.44 11.53
C LEU A 384 -14.61 12.48 11.66
N LEU A 385 -14.62 11.62 12.68
CA LEU A 385 -15.65 10.61 12.91
C LEU A 385 -17.08 11.18 12.87
N ASP A 386 -17.28 12.37 13.43
CA ASP A 386 -18.59 13.05 13.47
C ASP A 386 -19.16 13.38 12.08
N SER A 387 -18.31 13.41 11.04
CA SER A 387 -18.71 13.65 9.65
C SER A 387 -19.01 12.37 8.86
N GLN A 388 -18.74 11.20 9.44
CA GLN A 388 -18.94 9.91 8.81
C GLN A 388 -20.36 9.39 9.06
N VAL A 389 -21.07 9.06 7.97
CA VAL A 389 -22.48 8.65 8.03
C VAL A 389 -22.66 7.36 8.82
N GLU A 390 -21.69 6.44 8.75
CA GLU A 390 -21.71 5.17 9.50
C GLU A 390 -21.54 5.32 11.02
N TYR A 391 -21.09 6.48 11.53
CA TYR A 391 -20.93 6.76 12.96
C TYR A 391 -21.91 7.81 13.47
N ASN A 392 -22.85 8.24 12.62
CA ASN A 392 -23.80 9.28 12.97
C ASN A 392 -24.92 8.73 13.85
N CYS A 393 -24.79 8.88 15.15
CA CYS A 393 -25.80 8.50 16.14
C CYS A 393 -27.14 9.24 15.97
N SER A 394 -27.15 10.42 15.35
CA SER A 394 -28.35 11.23 15.15
C SER A 394 -29.08 10.93 13.83
N ALA A 395 -28.42 10.24 12.88
CA ALA A 395 -28.99 9.93 11.57
C ALA A 395 -30.05 8.81 11.60
N PHE A 396 -30.06 7.99 12.66
CA PHE A 396 -30.92 6.82 12.73
C PHE A 396 -32.22 7.07 13.50
N ASP A 397 -32.17 7.84 14.60
CA ASP A 397 -33.33 8.43 15.27
C ASP A 397 -32.85 9.40 16.38
N PRO A 398 -33.07 10.72 16.27
CA PRO A 398 -32.59 11.71 17.26
C PRO A 398 -33.32 11.62 18.61
N THR A 399 -34.40 10.85 18.72
CA THR A 399 -35.16 10.65 19.97
C THR A 399 -34.92 9.29 20.62
N PHE A 400 -34.07 8.46 20.03
CA PHE A 400 -33.78 7.12 20.52
C PHE A 400 -32.98 7.14 21.82
N ASP A 401 -33.51 6.50 22.86
CA ASP A 401 -32.84 6.34 24.14
C ASP A 401 -31.79 5.21 24.06
N TRP A 402 -30.53 5.60 23.89
CA TRP A 402 -29.39 4.70 23.83
C TRP A 402 -29.15 3.87 25.10
N SER A 403 -29.75 4.23 26.22
CA SER A 403 -29.67 3.44 27.46
C SER A 403 -30.39 2.09 27.35
N THR A 404 -31.34 1.96 26.42
CA THR A 404 -32.07 0.71 26.14
C THR A 404 -31.27 -0.30 25.34
N LYS A 405 -30.19 0.14 24.68
CA LYS A 405 -29.35 -0.66 23.78
C LYS A 405 -28.20 -1.38 24.50
N GLY A 406 -27.82 -0.93 25.69
CA GLY A 406 -26.70 -1.49 26.46
C GLY A 406 -27.15 -2.45 27.55
N ALA A 407 -26.38 -3.51 27.79
CA ALA A 407 -26.61 -4.43 28.90
C ALA A 407 -25.76 -4.04 30.12
N ARG A 408 -26.40 -3.93 31.29
CA ARG A 408 -25.71 -3.58 32.55
C ARG A 408 -25.18 -4.84 33.24
N GLN A 409 -23.86 -4.92 33.41
CA GLN A 409 -23.18 -5.99 34.15
C GLN A 409 -22.21 -5.43 35.19
N PRO A 410 -22.72 -4.94 36.33
CA PRO A 410 -21.88 -4.32 37.38
C PRO A 410 -20.88 -5.29 38.00
N ILE A 411 -21.23 -6.58 38.11
CA ILE A 411 -20.33 -7.61 38.65
C ILE A 411 -19.13 -7.78 37.72
N PHE A 412 -19.37 -7.95 36.41
CA PHE A 412 -18.31 -8.13 35.44
C PHE A 412 -17.42 -6.88 35.33
N GLY A 413 -18.03 -5.68 35.28
CA GLY A 413 -17.30 -4.42 35.31
C GLY A 413 -16.41 -4.28 36.57
N GLY A 414 -16.92 -4.68 37.73
CA GLY A 414 -16.16 -4.72 38.98
C GLY A 414 -14.97 -5.70 38.94
N ILE A 415 -15.15 -6.88 38.33
CA ILE A 415 -14.07 -7.85 38.11
C ILE A 415 -12.98 -7.24 37.23
N CYS A 416 -13.33 -6.58 36.13
CA CYS A 416 -12.36 -5.90 35.25
C CYS A 416 -11.51 -4.88 36.03
N VAL A 417 -12.14 -4.02 36.84
CA VAL A 417 -11.45 -3.02 37.66
C VAL A 417 -10.53 -3.68 38.68
N LEU A 418 -11.00 -4.72 39.38
CA LEU A 418 -10.18 -5.46 40.35
C LEU A 418 -8.96 -6.10 39.68
N CYS A 419 -9.12 -6.71 38.51
CA CYS A 419 -7.99 -7.25 37.73
C CYS A 419 -6.99 -6.15 37.36
N GLY A 420 -7.45 -4.95 36.97
CA GLY A 420 -6.58 -3.80 36.71
C GLY A 420 -5.72 -3.43 37.91
N ILE A 421 -6.31 -3.33 39.11
CA ILE A 421 -5.59 -3.01 40.35
C ILE A 421 -4.52 -4.09 40.64
N VAL A 422 -4.90 -5.37 40.56
CA VAL A 422 -4.01 -6.50 40.84
C VAL A 422 -2.85 -6.58 39.84
N CYS A 423 -3.08 -6.28 38.56
CA CYS A 423 -2.07 -6.37 37.51
C CYS A 423 -1.13 -5.15 37.47
N ILE A 424 -1.65 -3.93 37.64
CA ILE A 424 -0.85 -2.70 37.49
C ILE A 424 0.18 -2.55 38.61
N ILE A 425 -0.17 -2.87 39.87
CA ILE A 425 0.73 -2.66 41.02
C ILE A 425 2.07 -3.40 40.86
N PRO A 426 2.10 -4.73 40.61
CA PRO A 426 3.35 -5.44 40.33
C PRO A 426 4.08 -4.93 39.08
N TYR A 427 3.34 -4.45 38.08
CA TYR A 427 3.90 -3.91 36.85
C TYR A 427 4.72 -2.64 37.12
N LEU A 428 4.20 -1.70 37.92
CA LEU A 428 4.91 -0.46 38.26
C LEU A 428 6.27 -0.75 38.92
N PHE A 429 6.32 -1.73 39.83
CA PHE A 429 7.60 -2.16 40.42
C PHE A 429 8.56 -2.74 39.37
N CYS A 430 8.05 -3.54 38.44
CA CYS A 430 8.84 -4.09 37.34
C CYS A 430 9.40 -2.98 36.44
N LEU A 431 8.61 -1.94 36.12
CA LEU A 431 9.06 -0.81 35.30
C LEU A 431 10.22 -0.04 35.94
N VAL A 432 10.16 0.21 37.25
CA VAL A 432 11.27 0.86 37.98
C VAL A 432 12.56 0.04 37.88
N ILE A 433 12.45 -1.29 38.01
CA ILE A 433 13.61 -2.19 37.90
C ILE A 433 14.16 -2.20 36.47
N MET A 434 13.30 -2.29 35.45
CA MET A 434 13.70 -2.27 34.04
C MET A 434 14.40 -0.95 33.68
N TRP A 435 13.87 0.17 34.17
CA TRP A 435 14.49 1.49 33.97
C TRP A 435 15.89 1.57 34.55
N ARG A 436 16.12 1.01 35.74
CA ARG A 436 17.46 0.92 36.35
C ARG A 436 18.40 0.02 35.54
N LYS A 437 17.88 -0.99 34.85
CA LYS A 437 18.63 -1.94 34.02
C LYS A 437 18.66 -1.57 32.52
N ARG A 438 18.25 -0.35 32.16
CA ARG A 438 18.15 0.12 30.77
C ARG A 438 19.48 0.19 30.01
N SER A 439 20.62 -0.15 30.61
CA SER A 439 21.88 -0.28 29.86
C SER A 439 21.84 -1.45 28.86
N VAL A 440 21.00 -2.46 29.10
CA VAL A 440 20.82 -3.61 28.20
C VAL A 440 19.62 -3.36 27.28
N ALA A 441 19.81 -3.64 25.98
CA ALA A 441 18.83 -3.43 24.93
C ALA A 441 17.45 -4.02 25.24
N CYS A 442 17.41 -5.28 25.68
CA CYS A 442 16.15 -5.95 25.95
C CYS A 442 15.37 -5.29 27.09
N TYR A 443 16.02 -4.78 28.13
CA TYR A 443 15.32 -4.05 29.20
C TYR A 443 14.75 -2.70 28.72
N LYS A 444 15.32 -2.07 27.68
CA LYS A 444 14.72 -0.87 27.05
C LYS A 444 13.41 -1.21 26.35
N MET A 445 13.41 -2.28 25.55
CA MET A 445 12.22 -2.72 24.82
C MET A 445 11.14 -3.28 25.77
N MET A 446 11.54 -4.02 26.80
CA MET A 446 10.61 -4.50 27.85
C MET A 446 10.03 -3.33 28.66
N PHE A 447 10.80 -2.28 28.93
CA PHE A 447 10.28 -1.07 29.58
C PHE A 447 9.25 -0.38 28.68
N PHE A 448 9.55 -0.20 27.39
CA PHE A 448 8.61 0.37 26.43
C PHE A 448 7.30 -0.44 26.36
N LEU A 449 7.41 -1.76 26.19
CA LEU A 449 6.26 -2.67 26.20
C LEU A 449 5.47 -2.54 27.50
N GLY A 450 6.15 -2.48 28.64
CA GLY A 450 5.48 -2.39 29.93
C GLY A 450 4.75 -1.08 30.18
N VAL A 451 5.28 0.05 29.69
CA VAL A 451 4.56 1.33 29.72
C VAL A 451 3.29 1.24 28.88
N ASN A 452 3.40 0.62 27.70
CA ASN A 452 2.26 0.39 26.81
C ASN A 452 1.23 -0.57 27.42
N ASP A 453 1.65 -1.65 28.08
CA ASP A 453 0.77 -2.60 28.75
C ASP A 453 0.01 -1.96 29.92
N VAL A 454 0.68 -1.16 30.76
CA VAL A 454 0.02 -0.42 31.85
C VAL A 454 -1.01 0.55 31.28
N PHE A 455 -0.67 1.25 30.21
CA PHE A 455 -1.59 2.14 29.51
C PHE A 455 -2.83 1.40 28.99
N LEU A 456 -2.63 0.25 28.34
CA LEU A 456 -3.73 -0.59 27.85
C LEU A 456 -4.58 -1.14 28.99
N LEU A 457 -3.98 -1.60 30.09
CA LEU A 457 -4.69 -2.08 31.28
C LEU A 457 -5.59 -0.99 31.89
N ILE A 458 -5.15 0.27 31.90
CA ILE A 458 -6.00 1.38 32.34
C ILE A 458 -7.29 1.43 31.49
N ILE A 459 -7.16 1.30 30.17
CA ILE A 459 -8.32 1.34 29.27
C ILE A 459 -9.18 0.07 29.40
N VAL A 460 -8.59 -1.12 29.27
CA VAL A 460 -9.35 -2.37 29.25
C VAL A 460 -9.92 -2.77 30.61
N CYS A 461 -9.35 -2.29 31.73
CA CYS A 461 -9.88 -2.60 33.06
C CYS A 461 -10.82 -1.51 33.59
N PHE A 462 -10.41 -0.24 33.53
CA PHE A 462 -11.16 0.84 34.17
C PHE A 462 -12.18 1.46 33.23
N PHE A 463 -11.78 1.81 32.00
CA PHE A 463 -12.72 2.39 31.05
C PHE A 463 -13.74 1.35 30.58
N ALA A 464 -13.30 0.18 30.12
CA ALA A 464 -14.23 -0.89 29.73
C ALA A 464 -15.07 -1.38 30.93
N GLY A 465 -14.47 -1.52 32.12
CA GLY A 465 -15.18 -1.89 33.34
C GLY A 465 -16.29 -0.90 33.71
N ALA A 466 -16.05 0.40 33.59
CA ALA A 466 -17.07 1.43 33.80
C ALA A 466 -18.19 1.35 32.75
N ILE A 467 -17.85 1.13 31.48
CA ILE A 467 -18.82 0.96 30.39
C ILE A 467 -19.70 -0.26 30.62
N PHE A 468 -19.12 -1.42 30.97
CA PHE A 468 -19.88 -2.63 31.25
C PHE A 468 -20.74 -2.53 32.52
N ALA A 469 -20.26 -1.84 33.55
CA ALA A 469 -21.03 -1.64 34.77
C ALA A 469 -22.25 -0.73 34.57
N THR A 470 -22.13 0.29 33.72
CA THR A 470 -23.17 1.30 33.50
C THR A 470 -24.11 0.98 32.32
N GLY A 471 -23.74 0.03 31.46
CA GLY A 471 -24.48 -0.26 30.22
C GLY A 471 -24.16 0.74 29.10
N GLY A 472 -22.94 1.30 29.10
CA GLY A 472 -22.53 2.28 28.11
C GLY A 472 -22.41 1.69 26.69
N VAL A 473 -22.82 2.46 25.70
CA VAL A 473 -22.63 2.16 24.27
C VAL A 473 -22.04 3.38 23.57
N PHE A 474 -21.47 3.19 22.38
CA PHE A 474 -20.77 4.23 21.62
C PHE A 474 -21.48 5.59 21.59
N CYS A 475 -22.79 5.60 21.32
CA CYS A 475 -23.56 6.84 21.15
C CYS A 475 -23.84 7.63 22.43
N HIS A 476 -23.54 7.10 23.63
CA HIS A 476 -23.62 7.91 24.86
C HIS A 476 -22.60 9.05 24.86
N ASN A 477 -21.36 8.76 24.43
CA ASN A 477 -20.26 9.72 24.40
C ASN A 477 -19.29 9.38 23.25
N PRO A 478 -19.67 9.63 21.97
CA PRO A 478 -18.94 9.12 20.81
C PRO A 478 -17.51 9.64 20.73
N LYS A 479 -17.27 10.92 21.07
CA LYS A 479 -15.92 11.52 21.06
C LYS A 479 -14.99 10.88 22.08
N LEU A 480 -15.48 10.66 23.29
CA LEU A 480 -14.69 10.03 24.36
C LEU A 480 -14.39 8.57 24.03
N HIS A 481 -15.41 7.81 23.61
CA HIS A 481 -15.24 6.43 23.14
C HIS A 481 -14.20 6.37 22.02
N PHE A 482 -14.31 7.27 21.03
CA PHE A 482 -13.39 7.32 19.91
C PHE A 482 -11.94 7.53 20.35
N ILE A 483 -11.66 8.56 21.14
CA ILE A 483 -10.29 8.87 21.58
C ILE A 483 -9.71 7.70 22.37
N VAL A 484 -10.47 7.16 23.32
CA VAL A 484 -10.01 6.07 24.19
C VAL A 484 -9.78 4.78 23.39
N CYS A 485 -10.72 4.41 22.52
CA CYS A 485 -10.61 3.21 21.69
C CYS A 485 -9.50 3.35 20.62
N MET A 486 -9.31 4.55 20.06
CA MET A 486 -8.20 4.83 19.14
C MET A 486 -6.86 4.60 19.84
N LEU A 487 -6.69 5.14 21.06
CA LEU A 487 -5.48 4.95 21.85
C LEU A 487 -5.25 3.47 22.22
N ALA A 488 -6.31 2.75 22.60
CA ALA A 488 -6.22 1.31 22.85
C ALA A 488 -5.81 0.54 21.59
N PHE A 489 -6.33 0.92 20.43
CA PHE A 489 -6.01 0.31 19.15
C PHE A 489 -4.54 0.52 18.76
N VAL A 490 -4.04 1.76 18.87
CA VAL A 490 -2.62 2.08 18.64
C VAL A 490 -1.73 1.29 19.60
N GLY A 491 -2.06 1.30 20.89
CA GLY A 491 -1.28 0.61 21.90
C GLY A 491 -1.24 -0.91 21.68
N PHE A 492 -2.35 -1.51 21.25
CA PHE A 492 -2.42 -2.95 20.99
C PHE A 492 -1.53 -3.35 19.81
N PHE A 493 -1.58 -2.64 18.69
CA PHE A 493 -0.67 -2.85 17.55
C PHE A 493 0.80 -2.67 17.93
N ALA A 494 1.09 -1.64 18.72
CA ALA A 494 2.44 -1.40 19.22
C ALA A 494 2.91 -2.57 20.12
N SER A 495 2.03 -3.09 20.98
CA SER A 495 2.30 -4.25 21.82
C SER A 495 2.69 -5.48 21.00
N CYS A 496 1.88 -5.83 19.98
CA CYS A 496 2.11 -7.03 19.17
C CYS A 496 3.45 -7.00 18.44
N SER A 497 3.74 -5.88 17.80
CA SER A 497 4.98 -5.67 17.07
C SER A 497 6.20 -5.56 17.99
N THR A 498 6.09 -4.93 19.17
CA THR A 498 7.17 -4.90 20.16
C THR A 498 7.48 -6.29 20.71
N CYS A 499 6.48 -7.13 20.99
CA CYS A 499 6.69 -8.53 21.39
C CYS A 499 7.51 -9.30 20.35
N PHE A 500 7.20 -9.12 19.06
CA PHE A 500 7.96 -9.71 17.97
C PHE A 500 9.41 -9.20 17.91
N LEU A 501 9.63 -7.89 18.09
CA LEU A 501 10.98 -7.31 18.11
C LEU A 501 11.81 -7.82 19.30
N ILE A 502 11.18 -8.04 20.46
CA ILE A 502 11.84 -8.68 21.61
C ILE A 502 12.21 -10.12 21.29
N ALA A 503 11.33 -10.88 20.63
CA ALA A 503 11.63 -12.25 20.19
C ALA A 503 12.82 -12.28 19.21
N LEU A 504 12.83 -11.35 18.26
CA LEU A 504 13.92 -11.19 17.30
C LEU A 504 15.25 -10.85 17.98
N ASN A 505 15.24 -9.91 18.93
CA ASN A 505 16.43 -9.59 19.75
C ASN A 505 17.00 -10.84 20.43
N ARG A 506 16.14 -11.69 21.02
CA ARG A 506 16.59 -12.92 21.70
C ARG A 506 17.19 -13.94 20.76
N VAL A 507 16.60 -14.12 19.58
CA VAL A 507 17.15 -14.99 18.55
C VAL A 507 18.53 -14.50 18.10
N ILE A 508 18.69 -13.20 17.89
CA ILE A 508 19.96 -12.59 17.46
C ILE A 508 21.03 -12.75 18.54
N GLU A 509 20.70 -12.49 19.81
CA GLU A 509 21.61 -12.68 20.95
C GLU A 509 22.05 -14.14 21.09
N MET A 510 21.12 -15.09 20.96
CA MET A 510 21.38 -16.52 21.20
C MET A 510 22.04 -17.24 20.02
N LEU A 511 21.76 -16.81 18.80
CA LEU A 511 22.40 -17.34 17.59
C LEU A 511 23.71 -16.61 17.27
N HIS A 512 24.10 -15.61 18.08
CA HIS A 512 25.29 -14.79 17.87
C HIS A 512 25.35 -14.21 16.44
N ILE A 513 24.23 -13.69 15.95
CA ILE A 513 24.14 -13.10 14.60
C ILE A 513 24.74 -11.70 14.63
N ASN A 514 26.07 -11.63 14.53
CA ASN A 514 26.85 -10.39 14.66
C ASN A 514 26.43 -9.31 13.65
N GLN A 515 25.91 -9.70 12.49
CA GLN A 515 25.43 -8.77 11.45
C GLN A 515 24.21 -7.95 11.87
N LEU A 516 23.41 -8.43 12.82
CA LEU A 516 22.19 -7.77 13.29
C LEU A 516 22.30 -7.26 14.74
N ALA A 517 23.40 -7.55 15.42
CA ALA A 517 23.63 -7.12 16.81
C ALA A 517 23.64 -5.59 16.96
N TRP A 518 24.11 -4.88 15.93
CA TRP A 518 24.20 -3.42 15.94
C TRP A 518 22.84 -2.72 16.12
N LEU A 519 21.72 -3.32 15.68
CA LEU A 519 20.36 -2.79 15.84
C LEU A 519 19.99 -2.57 17.32
N TYR A 520 20.63 -3.32 18.21
CA TYR A 520 20.31 -3.36 19.63
C TYR A 520 21.34 -2.64 20.51
N GLU A 521 22.33 -1.99 19.91
CA GLU A 521 23.37 -1.28 20.64
C GLU A 521 22.98 0.15 21.02
N GLY A 522 23.53 0.63 22.14
CA GLY A 522 23.36 1.99 22.60
C GLY A 522 21.87 2.36 22.66
N ASN A 523 21.49 3.53 22.14
CA ASN A 523 20.11 4.02 22.18
C ASN A 523 19.22 3.57 21.00
N ARG A 524 19.74 2.76 20.08
CA ARG A 524 19.00 2.32 18.88
C ARG A 524 17.69 1.58 19.17
N PRO A 525 17.59 0.72 20.21
CA PRO A 525 16.32 0.11 20.59
C PRO A 525 15.19 1.11 20.84
N TRP A 526 15.48 2.30 21.39
CA TRP A 526 14.46 3.33 21.62
C TRP A 526 13.87 3.85 20.32
N TYR A 527 14.71 4.11 19.32
CA TYR A 527 14.26 4.53 18.00
C TYR A 527 13.52 3.40 17.27
N GLY A 528 13.96 2.15 17.46
CA GLY A 528 13.25 0.98 16.94
C GLY A 528 11.81 0.88 17.43
N MET A 529 11.49 1.39 18.63
CA MET A 529 10.12 1.41 19.15
C MET A 529 9.21 2.45 18.49
N LEU A 530 9.75 3.37 17.67
CA LEU A 530 8.92 4.27 16.86
C LEU A 530 8.16 3.52 15.76
N ALA A 531 8.70 2.40 15.25
CA ALA A 531 8.05 1.61 14.21
C ALA A 531 6.74 0.94 14.71
N PRO A 532 6.72 0.26 15.88
CA PRO A 532 5.49 -0.19 16.53
C PRO A 532 4.41 0.89 16.68
N ILE A 533 4.79 2.09 17.14
CA ILE A 533 3.85 3.23 17.30
C ILE A 533 3.34 3.68 15.94
N GLY A 534 4.23 3.86 14.96
CA GLY A 534 3.88 4.31 13.61
C GLY A 534 2.90 3.35 12.93
N LEU A 535 3.11 2.04 13.09
CA LEU A 535 2.19 1.01 12.59
C LEU A 535 0.80 1.13 13.25
N GLY A 536 0.75 1.30 14.58
CA GLY A 536 -0.51 1.47 15.31
C GLY A 536 -1.25 2.75 14.91
N VAL A 537 -0.55 3.88 14.79
CA VAL A 537 -1.12 5.16 14.36
C VAL A 537 -1.66 5.06 12.94
N PHE A 538 -0.89 4.48 12.02
CA PHE A 538 -1.35 4.24 10.65
C PHE A 538 -2.62 3.38 10.63
N ALA A 539 -2.64 2.28 11.39
CA ALA A 539 -3.82 1.42 11.45
C ALA A 539 -5.03 2.18 12.03
N ALA A 540 -4.86 2.92 13.12
CA ALA A 540 -5.93 3.67 13.77
C ALA A 540 -6.48 4.83 12.92
N LEU A 541 -5.66 5.43 12.04
CA LEU A 541 -6.06 6.54 11.17
C LEU A 541 -6.53 6.13 9.78
N CYS A 542 -6.29 4.89 9.36
CA CYS A 542 -6.59 4.44 8.00
C CYS A 542 -7.59 3.28 7.96
N THR A 543 -7.97 2.71 9.10
CA THR A 543 -8.87 1.53 9.15
C THR A 543 -9.97 1.69 10.21
N PRO A 544 -11.07 0.91 10.13
CA PRO A 544 -12.08 0.88 11.16
C PRO A 544 -11.54 0.50 12.53
N ILE A 545 -11.75 1.33 13.54
CA ILE A 545 -11.38 0.98 14.93
C ILE A 545 -12.53 0.26 15.63
N ALA A 546 -12.19 -0.58 16.60
CA ALA A 546 -13.17 -1.28 17.42
C ALA A 546 -13.58 -0.44 18.64
N PHE A 547 -14.84 -0.53 19.04
CA PHE A 547 -15.42 0.19 20.17
C PHE A 547 -15.90 -0.78 21.25
N PHE A 548 -15.82 -0.35 22.51
CA PHE A 548 -16.44 -1.10 23.60
C PHE A 548 -17.95 -1.04 23.48
N ASN A 549 -18.58 -2.20 23.62
CA ASN A 549 -20.02 -2.33 23.61
C ASN A 549 -20.48 -3.12 24.83
N SER A 550 -21.33 -2.52 25.66
CA SER A 550 -21.86 -3.17 26.86
C SER A 550 -22.88 -4.26 26.55
N ASP A 551 -23.62 -4.21 25.44
CA ASP A 551 -24.54 -5.30 25.06
C ASP A 551 -23.80 -6.62 24.82
N GLN A 552 -22.65 -6.54 24.14
CA GLN A 552 -21.81 -7.69 23.82
C GLN A 552 -20.70 -7.91 24.86
N HIS A 553 -20.53 -7.01 25.82
CA HIS A 553 -19.49 -7.04 26.88
C HIS A 553 -18.06 -7.24 26.35
N ILE A 554 -17.77 -6.75 25.16
CA ILE A 554 -16.51 -6.93 24.44
C ILE A 554 -16.26 -5.75 23.49
N VAL A 555 -15.05 -5.65 22.93
CA VAL A 555 -14.77 -4.71 21.84
C VAL A 555 -15.22 -5.30 20.51
N HIS A 556 -15.96 -4.53 19.72
CA HIS A 556 -16.39 -4.90 18.38
C HIS A 556 -16.12 -3.78 17.37
N PHE A 557 -15.83 -4.15 16.13
CA PHE A 557 -15.73 -3.18 15.03
C PHE A 557 -17.08 -2.52 14.73
N ASP A 558 -18.16 -3.30 14.86
CA ASP A 558 -19.51 -2.76 14.77
C ASP A 558 -19.86 -2.00 16.07
N PRO A 559 -20.08 -0.67 16.00
CA PRO A 559 -20.53 0.12 17.15
C PRO A 559 -21.98 -0.19 17.54
N MET A 560 -22.68 -1.06 16.80
CA MET A 560 -24.07 -1.48 16.97
C MET A 560 -25.06 -0.31 16.89
N ILE A 561 -24.75 0.67 16.02
CA ILE A 561 -25.62 1.82 15.76
C ILE A 561 -26.75 1.40 14.81
N SER A 562 -26.41 0.68 13.74
CA SER A 562 -27.33 0.26 12.70
C SER A 562 -26.77 -0.95 11.94
N ASN A 563 -27.65 -1.87 11.55
CA ASN A 563 -27.28 -3.07 10.76
C ASN A 563 -27.06 -2.77 9.26
N LYS A 564 -26.95 -1.49 8.87
CA LYS A 564 -26.79 -1.07 7.46
C LYS A 564 -25.35 -1.16 6.96
N TYR A 565 -24.37 -1.17 7.87
CA TYR A 565 -22.96 -1.13 7.53
C TYR A 565 -22.23 -2.33 8.12
N GLU A 566 -21.30 -2.89 7.37
CA GLU A 566 -20.41 -3.95 7.84
C GLU A 566 -19.08 -3.35 8.25
N TYR A 567 -18.65 -3.60 9.48
CA TYR A 567 -17.41 -3.07 10.04
C TYR A 567 -16.40 -4.20 10.18
N ALA A 568 -15.43 -4.25 9.26
CA ALA A 568 -14.35 -5.25 9.30
C ALA A 568 -12.98 -4.57 9.22
N ASN A 569 -11.99 -5.16 9.88
CA ASN A 569 -10.62 -4.67 9.85
C ASN A 569 -9.62 -5.79 9.53
N VAL A 570 -9.25 -5.86 8.25
CA VAL A 570 -8.29 -6.85 7.74
C VAL A 570 -6.88 -6.61 8.27
N LEU A 571 -6.48 -5.35 8.48
CA LEU A 571 -5.15 -5.04 9.01
C LEU A 571 -5.02 -5.51 10.47
N HIS A 572 -6.07 -5.37 11.26
CA HIS A 572 -6.15 -5.94 12.61
C HIS A 572 -6.13 -7.48 12.58
N ALA A 573 -6.89 -8.10 11.67
CA ALA A 573 -6.84 -9.56 11.50
C ALA A 573 -5.42 -10.04 11.14
N ALA A 574 -4.76 -9.36 10.19
CA ALA A 574 -3.40 -9.66 9.79
C ALA A 574 -2.41 -9.47 10.95
N ASN A 575 -2.52 -8.38 11.72
CA ASN A 575 -1.69 -8.14 12.92
C ASN A 575 -1.84 -9.27 13.94
N ASN A 576 -3.08 -9.69 14.21
CA ASN A 576 -3.43 -10.68 15.23
C ASN A 576 -3.05 -12.11 14.85
N ILE A 577 -2.80 -12.36 13.56
CA ILE A 577 -2.31 -13.64 13.07
C ILE A 577 -0.78 -13.59 12.93
N PHE A 578 -0.26 -12.60 12.20
CA PHE A 578 1.15 -12.54 11.81
C PHE A 578 2.10 -12.43 12.99
N PHE A 579 1.94 -11.43 13.87
CA PHE A 579 2.91 -11.19 14.94
C PHE A 579 2.93 -12.32 15.99
N PRO A 580 1.79 -12.85 16.45
CA PRO A 580 1.79 -14.01 17.35
C PRO A 580 2.41 -15.26 16.72
N MET A 581 2.05 -15.59 15.48
CA MET A 581 2.62 -16.76 14.78
C MET A 581 4.12 -16.62 14.52
N ALA A 582 4.57 -15.44 14.07
CA ALA A 582 5.98 -15.16 13.83
C ALA A 582 6.79 -15.25 15.13
N SER A 583 6.26 -14.69 16.22
CA SER A 583 6.89 -14.77 17.55
C SER A 583 6.98 -16.23 18.05
N PHE A 584 5.90 -17.01 17.89
CA PHE A 584 5.87 -18.42 18.25
C PHE A 584 6.92 -19.24 17.47
N LEU A 585 7.02 -19.01 16.16
CA LEU A 585 8.02 -19.66 15.32
C LEU A 585 9.45 -19.33 15.76
N LEU A 586 9.75 -18.05 16.03
CA LEU A 586 11.07 -17.61 16.49
C LEU A 586 11.46 -18.25 17.83
N TYR A 587 10.56 -18.28 18.81
CA TYR A 587 10.82 -18.94 20.09
C TYR A 587 10.98 -20.45 19.95
N THR A 588 10.22 -21.09 19.05
CA THR A 588 10.34 -22.52 18.76
C THR A 588 11.72 -22.85 18.17
N ILE A 589 12.16 -22.09 17.17
CA ILE A 589 13.50 -22.21 16.56
C ILE A 589 14.59 -22.10 17.63
N MET A 590 14.45 -21.11 18.51
CA MET A 590 15.38 -20.83 19.59
C MET A 590 15.46 -21.99 20.61
N ILE A 591 14.32 -22.55 21.03
CA ILE A 591 14.26 -23.72 21.95
C ILE A 591 14.90 -24.96 21.32
N LEU A 592 14.59 -25.25 20.05
CA LEU A 592 15.14 -26.40 19.34
C LEU A 592 16.67 -26.32 19.22
N ARG A 593 17.21 -25.12 18.95
CA ARG A 593 18.66 -24.89 18.88
C ARG A 593 19.34 -25.07 20.23
N VAL A 594 18.78 -24.54 21.32
CA VAL A 594 19.33 -24.76 22.68
C VAL A 594 19.37 -26.25 23.03
N ARG A 595 18.30 -27.00 22.70
CA ARG A 595 18.24 -28.46 22.92
C ARG A 595 19.28 -29.21 22.10
N ALA A 596 19.46 -28.85 20.82
CA ALA A 596 20.46 -29.46 19.95
C ALA A 596 21.90 -29.22 20.46
N THR A 597 22.20 -28.02 20.95
CA THR A 597 23.51 -27.68 21.52
C THR A 597 23.76 -28.38 22.86
N THR A 598 22.73 -28.59 23.68
CA THR A 598 22.87 -29.25 24.99
C THR A 598 23.18 -30.75 24.87
N ARG A 599 22.72 -31.42 23.81
CA ARG A 599 22.95 -32.86 23.58
C ARG A 599 24.40 -33.24 23.21
N LYS A 600 25.31 -32.28 22.99
CA LYS A 600 26.66 -32.52 22.44
C LYS A 600 27.83 -32.43 23.44
N THR A 601 27.64 -32.60 24.76
CA THR A 601 28.57 -31.96 25.72
C THR A 601 29.54 -32.82 26.57
N THR A 602 30.79 -32.34 26.70
CA THR A 602 32.00 -32.76 27.47
C THR A 602 32.56 -31.57 28.33
N SER A 603 33.17 -31.79 29.49
CA SER A 603 33.73 -30.86 30.52
C SER A 603 33.82 -29.30 30.32
N ARG A 604 34.24 -28.73 29.17
CA ARG A 604 34.13 -27.26 28.88
C ARG A 604 32.68 -26.74 28.85
N ASP A 605 31.74 -27.67 28.91
CA ASP A 605 30.32 -27.45 28.74
C ASP A 605 29.53 -27.15 30.00
N LEU A 606 30.14 -27.11 31.18
CA LEU A 606 29.44 -26.69 32.41
C LEU A 606 29.03 -25.21 32.39
N VAL A 607 29.91 -24.32 31.93
CA VAL A 607 29.60 -22.88 31.74
C VAL A 607 28.59 -22.69 30.61
N ARG A 608 28.75 -23.43 29.50
CA ARG A 608 27.81 -23.43 28.36
C ARG A 608 26.44 -23.99 28.76
N SER A 609 26.40 -24.99 29.65
CA SER A 609 25.18 -25.58 30.23
C SER A 609 24.44 -24.60 31.14
N ALA A 610 25.15 -23.78 31.93
CA ALA A 610 24.55 -22.74 32.74
C ALA A 610 23.93 -21.61 31.88
N VAL A 611 24.63 -21.19 30.83
CA VAL A 611 24.10 -20.22 29.83
C VAL A 611 22.91 -20.81 29.08
N ASN A 612 22.99 -22.08 28.65
CA ASN A 612 21.88 -22.78 27.99
C ASN A 612 20.66 -22.96 28.91
N ARG A 613 20.86 -23.20 30.21
CA ARG A 613 19.77 -23.25 31.20
C ARG A 613 19.14 -21.88 31.43
N ALA A 614 19.94 -20.82 31.55
CA ALA A 614 19.42 -19.45 31.68
C ALA A 614 18.63 -19.04 30.42
N ALA A 615 19.15 -19.37 29.24
CA ALA A 615 18.47 -19.17 27.97
C ALA A 615 17.18 -19.99 27.87
N LEU A 616 17.17 -21.26 28.29
CA LEU A 616 15.98 -22.11 28.29
C LEU A 616 14.87 -21.56 29.20
N VAL A 617 15.22 -21.09 30.41
CA VAL A 617 14.26 -20.48 31.34
C VAL A 617 13.64 -19.21 30.76
N ILE A 618 14.45 -18.35 30.12
CA ILE A 618 13.96 -17.15 29.43
C ILE A 618 13.06 -17.53 28.24
N SER A 619 13.43 -18.57 27.49
CA SER A 619 12.64 -19.13 26.38
C SER A 619 11.26 -19.61 26.84
N VAL A 620 11.20 -20.34 27.96
CA VAL A 620 9.95 -20.87 28.51
C VAL A 620 9.06 -19.74 29.03
N GLN A 621 9.65 -18.74 29.70
CA GLN A 621 8.95 -17.53 30.12
C GLN A 621 8.28 -16.82 28.93
N CYS A 622 9.02 -16.61 27.83
CA CYS A 622 8.47 -15.97 26.65
C CYS A 622 7.45 -16.86 25.91
N GLY A 623 7.65 -18.18 25.92
CA GLY A 623 6.71 -19.14 25.35
C GLY A 623 5.33 -19.09 26.01
N VAL A 624 5.27 -18.98 27.35
CA VAL A 624 3.99 -18.82 28.07
C VAL A 624 3.27 -17.54 27.64
N ILE A 625 3.98 -16.41 27.58
CA ILE A 625 3.41 -15.12 27.16
C ILE A 625 2.88 -15.21 25.72
N VAL A 626 3.63 -15.84 24.82
CA VAL A 626 3.23 -15.99 23.40
C VAL A 626 2.03 -16.91 23.22
N CYS A 627 1.91 -17.99 24.00
CA CYS A 627 0.72 -18.85 23.95
C CYS A 627 -0.55 -18.12 24.40
N VAL A 628 -0.47 -17.34 25.49
CA VAL A 628 -1.58 -16.49 25.94
C VAL A 628 -1.93 -15.43 24.90
N HIS A 629 -0.92 -14.84 24.28
CA HIS A 629 -1.11 -13.85 23.22
C HIS A 629 -1.76 -14.43 21.97
N MET A 630 -1.28 -15.56 21.48
CA MET A 630 -1.84 -16.23 20.30
C MET A 630 -3.28 -16.68 20.52
N SER A 631 -3.57 -17.32 21.67
CA SER A 631 -4.93 -17.76 22.01
C SER A 631 -5.90 -16.58 22.15
N THR A 632 -5.46 -15.49 22.78
CA THR A 632 -6.28 -14.27 22.93
C THR A 632 -6.54 -13.61 21.58
N CYS A 633 -5.52 -13.43 20.73
CA CYS A 633 -5.66 -12.79 19.43
C CYS A 633 -6.56 -13.57 18.47
N VAL A 634 -6.40 -14.90 18.41
CA VAL A 634 -7.24 -15.77 17.57
C VAL A 634 -8.67 -15.83 18.11
N GLY A 635 -8.83 -15.96 19.43
CA GLY A 635 -10.14 -15.95 20.08
C GLY A 635 -10.90 -14.66 19.81
N TYR A 636 -10.27 -13.50 20.01
CA TYR A 636 -10.88 -12.20 19.72
C TYR A 636 -11.26 -12.04 18.25
N LEU A 637 -10.41 -12.52 17.34
CA LEU A 637 -10.68 -12.44 15.91
C LEU A 637 -11.89 -13.29 15.53
N ALA A 638 -11.99 -14.52 16.05
CA ALA A 638 -13.13 -15.40 15.81
C ALA A 638 -14.45 -14.78 16.31
N LEU A 639 -14.41 -14.14 17.48
CA LEU A 639 -15.58 -13.50 18.07
C LEU A 639 -16.08 -12.29 17.29
N GLN A 640 -15.27 -11.68 16.40
CA GLN A 640 -15.75 -10.61 15.54
C GLN A 640 -16.74 -11.09 14.46
N PHE A 641 -16.69 -12.38 14.10
CA PHE A 641 -17.46 -12.93 12.96
C PHE A 641 -18.47 -14.00 13.38
N ILE A 642 -18.32 -14.57 14.58
CA ILE A 642 -19.12 -15.70 15.04
C ILE A 642 -19.97 -15.28 16.24
N PRO A 643 -21.31 -15.42 16.17
CA PRO A 643 -22.18 -15.25 17.32
C PRO A 643 -21.74 -16.17 18.47
N SER A 644 -21.61 -15.61 19.66
CA SER A 644 -21.02 -16.29 20.81
C SER A 644 -21.88 -16.11 22.05
N SER A 645 -21.72 -16.99 23.04
CA SER A 645 -22.34 -16.83 24.36
C SER A 645 -21.61 -15.76 25.18
N ASP A 646 -22.31 -15.14 26.14
CA ASP A 646 -21.71 -14.12 27.01
C ASP A 646 -20.50 -14.64 27.79
N ILE A 647 -20.53 -15.91 28.22
CA ILE A 647 -19.40 -16.57 28.90
C ILE A 647 -18.14 -16.52 28.04
N LEU A 648 -18.27 -16.77 26.73
CA LEU A 648 -17.12 -16.75 25.82
C LEU A 648 -16.61 -15.32 25.61
N ARG A 649 -17.49 -14.32 25.55
CA ARG A 649 -17.14 -12.90 25.42
C ARG A 649 -16.43 -12.38 26.68
N TYR A 650 -16.95 -12.72 27.87
CA TYR A 650 -16.28 -12.43 29.15
C TYR A 650 -14.90 -13.06 29.22
N THR A 651 -14.80 -14.33 28.83
CA THR A 651 -13.52 -15.07 28.82
C THR A 651 -12.52 -14.42 27.86
N ALA A 652 -12.96 -14.01 26.67
CA ALA A 652 -12.09 -13.31 25.74
C ALA A 652 -11.62 -11.97 26.30
N HIS A 653 -12.51 -11.16 26.86
CA HIS A 653 -12.15 -9.88 27.46
C HIS A 653 -11.18 -10.04 28.64
N LEU A 654 -11.40 -11.01 29.53
CA LEU A 654 -10.43 -11.38 30.56
C LEU A 654 -9.10 -11.87 29.96
N GLY A 655 -9.13 -12.56 28.82
CA GLY A 655 -7.94 -12.92 28.05
C GLY A 655 -7.13 -11.71 27.59
N TRP A 656 -7.78 -10.63 27.16
CA TRP A 656 -7.09 -9.38 26.83
C TRP A 656 -6.47 -8.71 28.06
N ILE A 657 -7.17 -8.72 29.20
CA ILE A 657 -6.59 -8.25 30.47
C ILE A 657 -5.37 -9.10 30.84
N LEU A 658 -5.46 -10.43 30.71
CA LEU A 658 -4.35 -11.33 31.01
C LEU A 658 -3.17 -11.13 30.06
N LEU A 659 -3.42 -10.86 28.77
CA LEU A 659 -2.36 -10.59 27.79
C LEU A 659 -1.42 -9.48 28.27
N HIS A 660 -1.97 -8.36 28.72
CA HIS A 660 -1.18 -7.22 29.21
C HIS A 660 -0.86 -7.32 30.71
N GLY A 661 -1.62 -8.08 31.50
CA GLY A 661 -1.49 -8.17 32.96
C GLY A 661 -0.56 -9.27 33.46
N LEU A 662 -0.37 -10.33 32.68
CA LEU A 662 0.47 -11.49 33.04
C LEU A 662 1.99 -11.23 33.04
N PRO A 663 2.58 -10.40 32.14
CA PRO A 663 4.03 -10.19 32.06
C PRO A 663 4.76 -9.93 33.40
N PRO A 664 4.32 -9.04 34.31
CA PRO A 664 5.04 -8.78 35.56
C PRO A 664 5.11 -10.01 36.48
N PHE A 665 4.06 -10.83 36.52
CA PHE A 665 4.06 -12.07 37.31
C PHE A 665 5.06 -13.08 36.73
N VAL A 666 5.09 -13.22 35.40
CA VAL A 666 6.06 -14.07 34.72
C VAL A 666 7.49 -13.57 34.95
N TYR A 667 7.70 -12.25 34.94
CA TYR A 667 9.01 -11.65 35.20
C TYR A 667 9.48 -11.93 36.63
N LEU A 668 8.62 -11.78 37.63
CA LEU A 668 8.97 -12.03 39.03
C LEU A 668 9.15 -13.53 39.33
N ALA A 669 8.43 -14.40 38.64
CA ALA A 669 8.55 -15.85 38.80
C ALA A 669 9.82 -16.42 38.15
N PHE A 670 10.12 -16.04 36.90
CA PHE A 670 11.12 -16.71 36.08
C PHE A 670 12.40 -15.88 35.83
N ASN A 671 12.34 -14.55 35.93
CA ASN A 671 13.53 -13.71 35.76
C ASN A 671 14.24 -13.46 37.10
N ARG A 672 15.29 -14.24 37.36
CA ARG A 672 16.11 -14.15 38.60
C ARG A 672 16.68 -12.75 38.84
N SER A 673 17.04 -12.01 37.78
CA SER A 673 17.58 -10.65 37.90
C SER A 673 16.50 -9.67 38.39
N MET A 674 15.31 -9.76 37.81
CA MET A 674 14.14 -8.96 38.23
C MET A 674 13.73 -9.27 39.67
N ARG A 675 13.61 -10.56 40.02
CA ARG A 675 13.22 -10.99 41.37
C ARG A 675 14.20 -10.51 42.45
N ARG A 676 15.51 -10.61 42.21
CA ARG A 676 16.53 -10.11 43.15
C ARG A 676 16.42 -8.59 43.35
N SER A 677 16.26 -7.84 42.25
CA SER A 677 16.09 -6.38 42.33
C SER A 677 14.79 -5.97 43.01
N PHE A 678 13.72 -6.77 42.89
CA PHE A 678 12.45 -6.55 43.58
C PHE A 678 12.60 -6.71 45.10
N VAL A 679 13.20 -7.81 45.57
CA VAL A 679 13.44 -8.05 47.01
C VAL A 679 14.29 -6.94 47.64
N LEU A 680 15.34 -6.49 46.94
CA LEU A 680 16.20 -5.39 47.39
C LEU A 680 15.47 -4.03 47.45
N MET A 681 14.37 -3.88 46.72
CA MET A 681 13.58 -2.66 46.69
C MET A 681 12.49 -2.67 47.77
N THR A 682 11.88 -3.81 48.05
CA THR A 682 10.80 -3.95 49.05
C THR A 682 11.31 -4.22 50.46
N ASN A 683 12.54 -4.72 50.62
CA ASN A 683 13.16 -4.95 51.93
C ASN A 683 14.57 -4.33 52.00
N PRO A 684 14.69 -3.05 52.43
CA PRO A 684 15.98 -2.36 52.53
C PRO A 684 17.00 -3.01 53.47
N ALA A 685 16.55 -3.78 54.47
CA ALA A 685 17.43 -4.49 55.41
C ALA A 685 18.29 -5.56 54.72
N SER A 686 17.84 -6.08 53.57
CA SER A 686 18.61 -7.03 52.75
C SER A 686 19.81 -6.41 52.00
N ARG A 687 19.93 -5.07 51.95
CA ARG A 687 21.13 -4.37 51.41
C ARG A 687 22.35 -4.54 52.31
N VAL A 688 22.16 -4.70 53.62
CA VAL A 688 23.25 -4.77 54.61
C VAL A 688 23.98 -6.12 54.51
N THR A 689 23.27 -7.21 54.23
CA THR A 689 23.85 -8.56 54.13
C THR A 689 24.68 -8.82 52.86
N THR A 690 24.57 -8.00 51.82
CA THR A 690 25.36 -8.18 50.57
C THR A 690 26.68 -7.42 50.53
N ASN A 691 26.88 -6.45 51.44
CA ASN A 691 28.12 -5.67 51.52
C ASN A 691 29.09 -6.18 52.60
N THR A 692 28.73 -7.26 53.31
CA THR A 692 29.61 -7.92 54.30
C THR A 692 29.96 -9.32 53.82
N GLY A 693 30.94 -9.42 52.93
CA GLY A 693 31.68 -10.64 52.59
C GLY A 693 33.14 -10.24 52.32
N PRO A 694 34.13 -10.98 52.88
CA PRO A 694 35.46 -10.43 53.17
C PRO A 694 36.29 -10.19 51.90
N GLY A 695 37.20 -9.22 52.00
CA GLY A 695 38.20 -8.90 50.98
C GLY A 695 39.29 -9.94 50.83
#